data_AF-A0A430L2T4-F1
#
_entry.id   AF-A0A430L2T4-F1
#
_cell.length_a   1.000
_cell.length_b   1.000
_cell.length_c   1.000
_cell.angle_alpha   90.00
_cell.angle_beta   90.00
_cell.angle_gamma   90.00
#
_symmetry.space_group_name_H-M   'P 1'
#
loop_
_entity.id
_entity.type
_entity.pdbx_description
1 polymer ?
#
loop_
_entity_poly.entity_id
_entity_poly.type
_entity_poly.pdbx_seq_one_letter_code
_entity_poly.pdbx_strand_id
1 'polypeptide(L)'
;MSSLGRLQAALAAATNEVTVAAANINFDFTLVKYEVPKEFQPLKGFLTTTRKDDAETGKTHVIARRLGALFDGICPETPALIKAYGARVSEISKAATEKESRDYSKSIFAAYVGVDATSIWAAATSSKPAIHVHLLACMLAEICEPPEAVSIWVELVESRRRDIAQRLEQGEALHFGLASAAVQQEISRDQLAGWDASARAWIQTAKSVKNKQDKQLRIILGNVHYAVNAIDALYASVIDAWKLALETTENLILGMPQEAHNGAAILGLAAWHIYPDMVVYGKNNDIILMNDELVAHGGVLSLVNSESRQPKDRGVSWSLCLNHLKFYGPPARTEQTLEKEPRRISFKNLLHVTVGSILSRWQVVPNEMGNGVKLLVDICEAIYLGVPILCPPLNMLRTAAMECLNDEEVQRYLSYGNRLPSFIKDPDLHTLGSLKPFFGLLDLRRLLSCIPKEEDRISLLKRMTGRLDLAGQDVIIFDTSSSVAHHVGSESSPTWNAQDGYRKKRRPRSKQKQRKEFTMYGSQLFQGDGNSRSVFDFWFGDINSSAVFKKSIENAFQLMPPAVLIEDLLWCFKNGFVSSEAFVSFLDCRDPILQTVVCLYRASAVYNFMPRLSVLIRSIQKPLLDNFWAAEPDWFESLHSREGLKDTRLPAQLKPEVCMQLIAHLMCGYNIHSSAIPTNIMGISFEDSIFVPSKIVHDPAREYEASHVTQILGNIGRPGLVMLTSPANPMLAPLDEAKWRIYNMHEFNGKPENMLDATSLHLSFTNWSQPLNSGGPSGMQGAEALLVEAVVSIRDSGQWVGDVDAATALGCDMIYQVKPNPNCSHKPHSLPTTAMISIECWDELRICPEGHG
;
A
#
# COMPACT_ATOMS: atom_id res chain seq x y z
N MET A 1 36.38 -38.86 -2.08
CA MET A 1 37.12 -37.68 -1.57
C MET A 1 38.58 -37.59 -2.03
N SER A 2 39.27 -38.69 -2.39
CA SER A 2 40.68 -38.65 -2.84
C SER A 2 40.92 -38.21 -4.30
N SER A 3 39.88 -38.21 -5.15
CA SER A 3 39.98 -37.79 -6.56
C SER A 3 39.88 -36.27 -6.76
N LEU A 4 39.13 -35.57 -5.89
CA LEU A 4 38.89 -34.12 -6.01
C LEU A 4 40.12 -33.31 -5.63
N GLY A 5 40.80 -33.67 -4.53
CA GLY A 5 42.07 -33.04 -4.13
C GLY A 5 43.18 -33.25 -5.16
N ARG A 6 43.15 -34.36 -5.91
CA ARG A 6 44.06 -34.61 -7.04
C ARG A 6 43.73 -33.76 -8.27
N LEU A 7 42.44 -33.50 -8.52
CA LEU A 7 41.99 -32.68 -9.66
C LEU A 7 42.19 -31.18 -9.41
N GLN A 8 41.95 -30.70 -8.17
CA GLN A 8 42.32 -29.36 -7.72
C GLN A 8 43.84 -29.14 -7.73
N ALA A 9 44.64 -30.11 -7.26
CA ALA A 9 46.10 -30.02 -7.31
C ALA A 9 46.65 -30.08 -8.75
N ALA A 10 46.02 -30.84 -9.64
CA ALA A 10 46.40 -30.89 -11.06
C ALA A 10 46.01 -29.62 -11.83
N LEU A 11 44.86 -29.00 -11.53
CA LEU A 11 44.43 -27.74 -12.13
C LEU A 11 45.18 -26.52 -11.57
N ALA A 12 45.59 -26.55 -10.31
CA ALA A 12 46.44 -25.50 -9.72
C ALA A 12 47.87 -25.50 -10.28
N ALA A 13 48.32 -26.61 -10.85
CA ALA A 13 49.62 -26.76 -11.52
C ALA A 13 49.55 -26.55 -13.05
N ALA A 14 48.37 -26.21 -13.58
CA ALA A 14 48.10 -26.12 -15.00
C ALA A 14 48.46 -24.73 -15.57
N THR A 15 48.95 -24.68 -16.81
CA THR A 15 49.15 -23.41 -17.54
C THR A 15 47.81 -22.73 -17.80
N ASN A 16 47.80 -21.39 -17.98
CA ASN A 16 46.57 -20.63 -18.22
C ASN A 16 45.72 -21.20 -19.37
N GLU A 17 46.36 -21.72 -20.43
CA GLU A 17 45.69 -22.39 -21.54
C GLU A 17 44.91 -23.63 -21.11
N VAL A 18 45.42 -24.41 -20.16
CA VAL A 18 44.76 -25.62 -19.63
C VAL A 18 43.63 -25.25 -18.67
N THR A 19 43.77 -24.18 -17.89
CA THR A 19 42.69 -23.67 -17.03
C THR A 19 41.52 -23.11 -17.84
N VAL A 20 41.79 -22.39 -18.93
CA VAL A 20 40.78 -21.89 -19.87
C VAL A 20 40.15 -23.05 -20.65
N ALA A 21 40.95 -24.00 -21.13
CA ALA A 21 40.43 -25.21 -21.77
C ALA A 21 39.56 -26.03 -20.81
N ALA A 22 39.96 -26.18 -19.54
CA ALA A 22 39.17 -26.88 -18.53
C ALA A 22 37.91 -26.12 -18.13
N ALA A 23 37.93 -24.78 -18.10
CA ALA A 23 36.75 -23.95 -17.87
C ALA A 23 35.72 -24.09 -19.01
N ASN A 24 36.21 -24.33 -20.24
CA ASN A 24 35.42 -24.64 -21.44
C ASN A 24 34.96 -26.11 -21.51
N ILE A 25 35.57 -27.03 -20.76
CA ILE A 25 35.06 -28.40 -20.61
C ILE A 25 33.79 -28.32 -19.75
N ASN A 26 32.73 -29.04 -20.14
CA ASN A 26 31.39 -29.10 -19.51
C ASN A 26 31.37 -29.63 -18.05
N PHE A 27 32.35 -29.29 -17.23
CA PHE A 27 32.29 -29.51 -15.79
C PHE A 27 31.37 -28.46 -15.17
N ASP A 28 30.19 -28.91 -14.77
CA ASP A 28 29.23 -28.08 -14.06
C ASP A 28 29.56 -28.04 -12.55
N PHE A 29 30.34 -27.04 -12.15
CA PHE A 29 30.73 -26.83 -10.75
C PHE A 29 29.55 -26.43 -9.86
N THR A 30 28.38 -26.18 -10.45
CA THR A 30 27.16 -25.88 -9.70
C THR A 30 26.55 -27.11 -9.03
N LEU A 31 27.02 -28.33 -9.36
CA LEU A 31 26.64 -29.56 -8.66
C LEU A 31 27.31 -29.74 -7.29
N VAL A 32 28.26 -28.89 -6.92
CA VAL A 32 29.03 -28.99 -5.67
C VAL A 32 28.33 -28.27 -4.53
N LYS A 33 27.94 -29.02 -3.49
CA LYS A 33 27.36 -28.49 -2.25
C LYS A 33 28.41 -28.29 -1.17
N TYR A 34 28.26 -27.24 -0.39
CA TYR A 34 29.11 -26.91 0.75
C TYR A 34 28.38 -27.17 2.06
N GLU A 35 29.15 -27.39 3.13
CA GLU A 35 28.59 -27.51 4.47
C GLU A 35 28.03 -26.15 4.92
N VAL A 36 26.75 -26.15 5.29
CA VAL A 36 26.04 -24.95 5.72
C VAL A 36 26.55 -24.50 7.10
N PRO A 37 26.89 -23.21 7.30
CA PRO A 37 27.31 -22.71 8.60
C PRO A 37 26.24 -22.96 9.67
N LYS A 38 26.68 -23.23 10.91
CA LYS A 38 25.83 -23.73 12.00
C LYS A 38 24.63 -22.83 12.27
N GLU A 39 24.82 -21.52 12.16
CA GLU A 39 23.83 -20.50 12.47
C GLU A 39 22.69 -20.44 11.46
N PHE A 40 22.90 -20.94 10.23
CA PHE A 40 21.86 -21.05 9.21
C PHE A 40 21.12 -22.38 9.27
N GLN A 41 21.64 -23.41 9.94
CA GLN A 41 21.02 -24.75 9.98
C GLN A 41 19.54 -24.75 10.39
N PRO A 42 19.08 -23.94 11.39
CA PRO A 42 17.67 -23.87 11.74
C PRO A 42 16.75 -23.45 10.58
N LEU A 43 17.26 -22.63 9.64
CA LEU A 43 16.51 -22.14 8.49
C LEU A 43 15.89 -23.27 7.65
N LYS A 44 16.58 -24.41 7.56
CA LYS A 44 16.11 -25.60 6.84
C LYS A 44 14.73 -26.07 7.29
N GLY A 45 14.39 -25.89 8.58
CA GLY A 45 13.10 -26.28 9.15
C GLY A 45 11.95 -25.31 8.83
N PHE A 46 12.26 -24.12 8.33
CA PHE A 46 11.27 -23.07 8.03
C PHE A 46 10.99 -22.92 6.52
N LEU A 47 11.76 -23.58 5.66
CA LEU A 47 11.56 -23.59 4.22
C LEU A 47 10.58 -24.70 3.82
N THR A 48 9.73 -24.41 2.82
CA THR A 48 8.92 -25.44 2.16
C THR A 48 9.83 -26.39 1.36
N THR A 49 9.33 -27.60 1.09
CA THR A 49 10.05 -28.59 0.27
C THR A 49 10.46 -27.99 -1.08
N THR A 50 9.55 -27.30 -1.77
CA THR A 50 9.81 -26.65 -3.05
C THR A 50 10.95 -25.63 -2.99
N ARG A 51 10.96 -24.75 -1.98
CA ARG A 51 12.03 -23.74 -1.82
C ARG A 51 13.36 -24.38 -1.48
N LYS A 52 13.34 -25.39 -0.62
CA LYS A 52 14.54 -26.14 -0.25
C LYS A 52 15.15 -26.84 -1.47
N ASP A 53 14.34 -27.50 -2.28
CA ASP A 53 14.80 -28.19 -3.48
C ASP A 53 15.38 -27.21 -4.52
N ASP A 54 14.76 -26.03 -4.68
CA ASP A 54 15.29 -24.99 -5.57
C ASP A 54 16.61 -24.38 -5.06
N ALA A 55 16.74 -24.18 -3.76
CA ALA A 55 17.94 -23.65 -3.13
C ALA A 55 19.09 -24.67 -3.03
N GLU A 56 18.80 -25.96 -2.98
CA GLU A 56 19.81 -27.02 -2.88
C GLU A 56 20.21 -27.62 -4.23
N THR A 57 19.32 -27.62 -5.23
CA THR A 57 19.57 -28.26 -6.54
C THR A 57 18.97 -27.54 -7.73
N GLY A 58 18.13 -26.53 -7.51
CA GLY A 58 17.41 -25.84 -8.59
C GLY A 58 18.12 -24.61 -9.13
N LYS A 59 17.33 -23.71 -9.71
CA LYS A 59 17.83 -22.53 -10.43
C LYS A 59 18.49 -21.54 -9.47
N THR A 60 17.94 -21.39 -8.26
CA THR A 60 18.49 -20.50 -7.25
C THR A 60 19.83 -21.01 -6.71
N HIS A 61 20.01 -22.33 -6.60
CA HIS A 61 21.31 -22.93 -6.30
C HIS A 61 22.36 -22.59 -7.37
N VAL A 62 22.03 -22.81 -8.64
CA VAL A 62 22.93 -22.57 -9.78
C VAL A 62 23.40 -21.11 -9.82
N ILE A 63 22.48 -20.15 -9.66
CA ILE A 63 22.87 -18.72 -9.65
C ILE A 63 23.72 -18.36 -8.43
N ALA A 64 23.41 -18.88 -7.23
CA ALA A 64 24.22 -18.63 -6.03
C ALA A 64 25.67 -19.12 -6.20
N ARG A 65 25.84 -20.31 -6.80
CA ARG A 65 27.16 -20.86 -7.13
C ARG A 65 27.90 -20.00 -8.15
N ARG A 66 27.23 -19.59 -9.23
CA ARG A 66 27.82 -18.77 -10.30
C ARG A 66 28.22 -17.39 -9.80
N LEU A 67 27.34 -16.69 -9.09
CA LEU A 67 27.64 -15.37 -8.52
C LEU A 67 28.73 -15.46 -7.44
N GLY A 68 28.65 -16.44 -6.54
CA GLY A 68 29.67 -16.65 -5.51
C GLY A 68 31.07 -16.88 -6.10
N ALA A 69 31.16 -17.68 -7.18
CA ALA A 69 32.42 -17.88 -7.88
C ALA A 69 32.88 -16.63 -8.65
N LEU A 70 31.97 -15.87 -9.27
CA LEU A 70 32.28 -14.68 -10.05
C LEU A 70 32.86 -13.54 -9.20
N PHE A 71 32.34 -13.37 -7.99
CA PHE A 71 32.76 -12.33 -7.04
C PHE A 71 33.75 -12.84 -5.98
N ASP A 72 34.29 -14.05 -6.16
CA ASP A 72 35.31 -14.60 -5.27
C ASP A 72 36.57 -13.71 -5.23
N GLY A 73 37.16 -13.58 -4.04
CA GLY A 73 38.34 -12.76 -3.77
C GLY A 73 38.12 -11.23 -3.78
N ILE A 74 36.88 -10.74 -3.87
CA ILE A 74 36.58 -9.29 -3.79
C ILE A 74 36.31 -8.86 -2.35
N CYS A 75 35.49 -9.64 -1.63
CA CYS A 75 34.98 -9.28 -0.32
C CYS A 75 36.03 -9.47 0.79
N PRO A 76 35.99 -8.64 1.84
CA PRO A 76 36.79 -8.82 3.04
C PRO A 76 36.36 -10.08 3.81
N GLU A 77 37.26 -10.58 4.67
CA GLU A 77 36.93 -11.68 5.59
C GLU A 77 36.04 -11.16 6.73
N THR A 78 34.77 -11.57 6.73
CA THR A 78 33.79 -11.15 7.75
C THR A 78 33.09 -12.35 8.43
N PRO A 79 33.84 -13.20 9.16
CA PRO A 79 33.28 -14.38 9.79
C PRO A 79 32.26 -14.06 10.90
N ALA A 80 32.43 -12.96 11.64
CA ALA A 80 31.49 -12.60 12.70
C ALA A 80 30.15 -12.12 12.12
N LEU A 81 30.18 -11.37 11.01
CA LEU A 81 29.01 -10.94 10.27
C LEU A 81 28.24 -12.11 9.67
N ILE A 82 28.92 -13.06 9.02
CA ILE A 82 28.25 -14.25 8.47
C ILE A 82 27.55 -15.02 9.59
N LYS A 83 28.22 -15.17 10.73
CA LYS A 83 27.66 -15.82 11.92
C LYS A 83 26.44 -15.08 12.47
N ALA A 84 26.57 -13.77 12.70
CA ALA A 84 25.50 -12.93 13.24
C ALA A 84 24.30 -12.87 12.29
N TYR A 85 24.53 -12.71 11.00
CA TYR A 85 23.48 -12.72 9.99
C TYR A 85 22.75 -14.07 9.93
N GLY A 86 23.46 -15.19 9.96
CA GLY A 86 22.84 -16.52 10.05
C GLY A 86 21.94 -16.68 11.27
N ALA A 87 22.41 -16.21 12.43
CA ALA A 87 21.63 -16.23 13.66
C ALA A 87 20.38 -15.34 13.55
N ARG A 88 20.52 -14.13 12.99
CA ARG A 88 19.42 -13.20 12.76
C ARG A 88 18.37 -13.78 11.82
N VAL A 89 18.81 -14.38 10.71
CA VAL A 89 17.94 -15.00 9.73
C VAL A 89 17.12 -16.10 10.41
N SER A 90 17.78 -17.00 11.14
CA SER A 90 17.11 -18.09 11.87
C SER A 90 16.09 -17.58 12.90
N GLU A 91 16.43 -16.51 13.63
CA GLU A 91 15.53 -15.87 14.60
C GLU A 91 14.30 -15.26 13.92
N ILE A 92 14.50 -14.47 12.86
CA ILE A 92 13.42 -13.82 12.12
C ILE A 92 12.51 -14.88 11.49
N SER A 93 13.07 -15.90 10.86
CA SER A 93 12.29 -16.98 10.24
C SER A 93 11.43 -17.70 11.28
N LYS A 94 11.99 -18.04 12.44
CA LYS A 94 11.23 -18.62 13.54
C LYS A 94 10.07 -17.72 13.98
N ALA A 95 10.36 -16.45 14.25
CA ALA A 95 9.35 -15.49 14.71
C ALA A 95 8.26 -15.21 13.66
N ALA A 96 8.59 -15.21 12.37
CA ALA A 96 7.63 -15.08 11.28
C ALA A 96 6.73 -16.33 11.22
N THR A 97 7.31 -17.53 11.19
CA THR A 97 6.56 -18.79 11.15
C THR A 97 5.65 -18.98 12.36
N GLU A 98 6.05 -18.53 13.55
CA GLU A 98 5.22 -18.59 14.77
C GLU A 98 4.03 -17.61 14.75
N LYS A 99 4.13 -16.49 14.02
CA LYS A 99 3.07 -15.47 13.91
C LYS A 99 2.02 -15.79 12.85
N GLU A 100 2.35 -16.63 11.87
CA GLU A 100 1.47 -16.96 10.75
C GLU A 100 0.48 -18.07 11.12
N SER A 101 -0.70 -18.03 10.48
CA SER A 101 -1.66 -19.12 10.64
C SER A 101 -1.13 -20.39 9.99
N ARG A 102 -1.25 -21.51 10.72
CA ARG A 102 -0.95 -22.85 10.19
C ARG A 102 -2.04 -23.37 9.26
N ASP A 103 -3.18 -22.68 9.16
CA ASP A 103 -4.32 -23.14 8.36
C ASP A 103 -3.94 -23.26 6.87
N TYR A 104 -3.09 -22.36 6.38
CA TYR A 104 -2.71 -22.33 4.96
C TYR A 104 -1.64 -23.34 4.57
N SER A 105 -0.96 -23.98 5.54
CA SER A 105 0.03 -25.02 5.25
C SER A 105 -0.59 -26.30 4.68
N LYS A 106 -1.93 -26.39 4.66
CA LYS A 106 -2.71 -27.46 4.05
C LYS A 106 -3.59 -26.99 2.89
N SER A 107 -3.46 -25.72 2.48
CA SER A 107 -4.21 -25.14 1.36
C SER A 107 -3.57 -25.50 0.01
N ILE A 108 -4.22 -25.11 -1.10
CA ILE A 108 -3.65 -25.25 -2.45
C ILE A 108 -2.30 -24.53 -2.61
N PHE A 109 -2.00 -23.53 -1.76
CA PHE A 109 -0.76 -22.76 -1.77
C PHE A 109 0.32 -23.34 -0.85
N ALA A 110 0.12 -24.51 -0.24
CA ALA A 110 1.02 -25.07 0.77
C ALA A 110 2.51 -25.09 0.38
N ALA A 111 2.82 -25.33 -0.91
CA ALA A 111 4.18 -25.34 -1.43
C ALA A 111 4.89 -23.95 -1.40
N TYR A 112 4.13 -22.87 -1.32
CA TYR A 112 4.57 -21.48 -1.46
C TYR A 112 4.34 -20.62 -0.20
N VAL A 113 3.72 -21.20 0.83
CA VAL A 113 3.44 -20.55 2.13
C VAL A 113 4.71 -20.46 2.98
N GLY A 114 4.87 -19.37 3.71
CA GLY A 114 5.93 -19.13 4.66
C GLY A 114 7.02 -18.19 4.14
N VAL A 115 8.08 -18.07 4.92
CA VAL A 115 9.22 -17.19 4.65
C VAL A 115 9.95 -17.60 3.38
N ASP A 116 10.19 -16.63 2.48
CA ASP A 116 11.11 -16.82 1.37
C ASP A 116 12.53 -16.48 1.81
N ALA A 117 13.31 -17.51 2.11
CA ALA A 117 14.74 -17.43 2.35
C ALA A 117 15.52 -18.32 1.38
N THR A 118 14.97 -18.49 0.17
CA THR A 118 15.50 -19.40 -0.86
C THR A 118 16.90 -18.98 -1.29
N SER A 119 17.09 -17.69 -1.60
CA SER A 119 18.41 -17.12 -1.94
C SER A 119 19.42 -17.20 -0.79
N ILE A 120 18.97 -17.04 0.47
CA ILE A 120 19.83 -17.19 1.66
C ILE A 120 20.33 -18.62 1.80
N TRP A 121 19.42 -19.60 1.74
CA TRP A 121 19.79 -21.02 1.87
C TRP A 121 20.64 -21.48 0.69
N ALA A 122 20.35 -21.00 -0.52
CA ALA A 122 21.16 -21.27 -1.70
C ALA A 122 22.58 -20.72 -1.53
N ALA A 123 22.73 -19.49 -1.04
CA ALA A 123 24.03 -18.91 -0.73
C ALA A 123 24.81 -19.72 0.33
N ALA A 124 24.14 -20.06 1.44
CA ALA A 124 24.75 -20.78 2.55
C ALA A 124 25.17 -22.22 2.19
N THR A 125 24.46 -22.87 1.26
CA THR A 125 24.82 -24.19 0.70
C THR A 125 25.83 -24.10 -0.45
N SER A 126 26.18 -22.88 -0.89
CA SER A 126 27.01 -22.64 -2.07
C SER A 126 28.44 -22.24 -1.76
N SER A 127 28.69 -21.20 -0.95
CA SER A 127 30.03 -20.74 -0.52
C SER A 127 29.92 -19.49 0.38
N LYS A 128 31.00 -19.11 1.07
CA LYS A 128 31.04 -17.83 1.83
C LYS A 128 30.87 -16.59 0.92
N PRO A 129 31.56 -16.46 -0.23
CA PRO A 129 31.31 -15.35 -1.15
C PRO A 129 29.86 -15.27 -1.63
N ALA A 130 29.18 -16.41 -1.81
CA ALA A 130 27.76 -16.41 -2.17
C ALA A 130 26.88 -15.78 -1.06
N ILE A 131 27.24 -15.94 0.22
CA ILE A 131 26.56 -15.27 1.34
C ILE A 131 26.80 -13.76 1.24
N HIS A 132 28.03 -13.31 0.98
CA HIS A 132 28.30 -11.89 0.76
C HIS A 132 27.48 -11.33 -0.41
N VAL A 133 27.39 -12.06 -1.53
CA VAL A 133 26.59 -11.66 -2.70
C VAL A 133 25.12 -11.53 -2.33
N HIS A 134 24.59 -12.42 -1.49
CA HIS A 134 23.24 -12.30 -0.96
C HIS A 134 23.09 -11.04 -0.08
N LEU A 135 24.08 -10.71 0.74
CA LEU A 135 24.08 -9.47 1.53
C LEU A 135 24.05 -8.21 0.65
N LEU A 136 24.73 -8.22 -0.51
CA LEU A 136 24.59 -7.18 -1.52
C LEU A 136 23.18 -7.13 -2.11
N ALA A 137 22.58 -8.29 -2.41
CA ALA A 137 21.20 -8.35 -2.90
C ALA A 137 20.22 -7.71 -1.89
N CYS A 138 20.44 -7.95 -0.59
CA CYS A 138 19.68 -7.28 0.48
C CYS A 138 19.87 -5.75 0.46
N MET A 139 21.10 -5.24 0.29
CA MET A 139 21.36 -3.79 0.21
C MET A 139 20.65 -3.15 -0.97
N LEU A 140 20.71 -3.79 -2.15
CA LEU A 140 20.03 -3.30 -3.35
C LEU A 140 18.50 -3.39 -3.19
N ALA A 141 17.98 -4.46 -2.61
CA ALA A 141 16.54 -4.61 -2.37
C ALA A 141 15.99 -3.58 -1.35
N GLU A 142 16.80 -3.16 -0.38
CA GLU A 142 16.40 -2.17 0.62
C GLU A 142 16.23 -0.76 0.03
N ILE A 143 17.13 -0.36 -0.89
CA ILE A 143 17.19 1.01 -1.39
C ILE A 143 16.65 1.18 -2.82
N CYS A 144 16.80 0.19 -3.70
CA CYS A 144 16.40 0.26 -5.11
C CYS A 144 15.05 -0.42 -5.38
N GLU A 145 14.35 0.06 -6.40
CA GLU A 145 13.20 -0.64 -6.96
C GLU A 145 13.65 -1.84 -7.82
N PRO A 146 12.78 -2.86 -8.03
CA PRO A 146 13.17 -4.09 -8.75
C PRO A 146 13.88 -3.88 -10.11
N PRO A 147 13.38 -3.04 -11.05
CA PRO A 147 14.05 -2.88 -12.35
C PRO A 147 15.43 -2.21 -12.23
N GLU A 148 15.63 -1.36 -11.23
CA GLU A 148 16.90 -0.69 -10.96
C GLU A 148 17.92 -1.69 -10.41
N ALA A 149 17.53 -2.47 -9.38
CA ALA A 149 18.39 -3.49 -8.78
C ALA A 149 18.82 -4.54 -9.81
N VAL A 150 17.91 -4.99 -10.68
CA VAL A 150 18.24 -5.94 -11.76
C VAL A 150 19.18 -5.31 -12.79
N SER A 151 18.99 -4.03 -13.15
CA SER A 151 19.93 -3.31 -14.02
C SER A 151 21.33 -3.22 -13.40
N ILE A 152 21.44 -2.97 -12.09
CA ILE A 152 22.71 -2.95 -11.37
C ILE A 152 23.37 -4.33 -11.45
N TRP A 153 22.63 -5.41 -11.17
CA TRP A 153 23.15 -6.76 -11.25
C TRP A 153 23.69 -7.14 -12.63
N VAL A 154 22.95 -6.80 -13.70
CA VAL A 154 23.40 -7.05 -15.08
C VAL A 154 24.74 -6.36 -15.33
N GLU A 155 24.85 -5.07 -14.98
CA GLU A 155 26.08 -4.31 -15.19
C GLU A 155 27.26 -4.82 -14.34
N LEU A 156 26.99 -5.25 -13.10
CA LEU A 156 28.00 -5.84 -12.22
C LEU A 156 28.56 -7.15 -12.80
N VAL A 157 27.67 -8.03 -13.26
CA VAL A 157 28.05 -9.32 -13.85
C VAL A 157 28.85 -9.08 -15.13
N GLU A 158 28.37 -8.23 -16.04
CA GLU A 158 29.07 -7.93 -17.29
C GLU A 158 30.46 -7.32 -17.04
N SER A 159 30.55 -6.34 -16.13
CA SER A 159 31.81 -5.68 -15.80
C SER A 159 32.81 -6.63 -15.16
N ARG A 160 32.35 -7.49 -14.24
CA ARG A 160 33.22 -8.47 -13.57
C ARG A 160 33.70 -9.56 -14.53
N ARG A 161 32.84 -10.05 -15.42
CA ARG A 161 33.25 -11.02 -16.45
C ARG A 161 34.31 -10.44 -17.38
N ARG A 162 34.15 -9.18 -17.79
CA ARG A 162 35.11 -8.46 -18.63
C ARG A 162 36.47 -8.30 -17.94
N ASP A 163 36.47 -7.91 -16.67
CA ASP A 163 37.69 -7.82 -15.84
C ASP A 163 38.43 -9.18 -15.74
N ILE A 164 37.71 -10.27 -15.46
CA ILE A 164 38.30 -11.60 -15.38
C ILE A 164 38.85 -12.05 -16.74
N ALA A 165 38.13 -11.81 -17.83
CA ALA A 165 38.58 -12.14 -19.18
C ALA A 165 39.88 -11.40 -19.52
N GLN A 166 39.96 -10.11 -19.21
CA GLN A 166 41.16 -9.30 -19.43
C GLN A 166 42.36 -9.82 -18.61
N ARG A 167 42.14 -10.24 -17.35
CA ARG A 167 43.20 -10.83 -16.50
C ARG A 167 43.70 -12.18 -17.04
N LEU A 168 42.80 -13.00 -17.59
CA LEU A 168 43.17 -14.24 -18.27
C LEU A 168 43.99 -13.98 -19.54
N GLU A 169 43.60 -13.00 -20.35
CA GLU A 169 44.36 -12.57 -21.54
C GLU A 169 45.76 -12.04 -21.18
N GLN A 170 45.89 -11.38 -20.04
CA GLN A 170 47.17 -10.90 -19.50
C GLN A 170 48.06 -12.00 -18.90
N GLY A 171 47.59 -13.25 -18.86
CA GLY A 171 48.34 -14.39 -18.36
C GLY A 171 48.37 -14.51 -16.83
N GLU A 172 47.41 -13.92 -16.13
CA GLU A 172 47.27 -14.12 -14.69
C GLU A 172 46.71 -15.52 -14.35
N ALA A 173 47.34 -16.20 -13.39
CA ALA A 173 46.88 -17.51 -12.92
C ALA A 173 45.67 -17.35 -12.00
N LEU A 174 44.47 -17.58 -12.53
CA LEU A 174 43.21 -17.47 -11.78
C LEU A 174 42.73 -18.84 -11.27
N HIS A 175 42.03 -18.83 -10.13
CA HIS A 175 41.36 -20.02 -9.63
C HIS A 175 40.31 -20.54 -10.62
N PHE A 176 40.25 -21.85 -10.81
CA PHE A 176 39.36 -22.50 -11.79
C PHE A 176 37.90 -22.05 -11.69
N GLY A 177 37.35 -21.91 -10.47
CA GLY A 177 35.97 -21.46 -10.28
C GLY A 177 35.70 -20.05 -10.81
N LEU A 178 36.66 -19.14 -10.66
CA LEU A 178 36.57 -17.76 -11.14
C LEU A 178 36.63 -17.70 -12.68
N ALA A 179 37.57 -18.44 -13.28
CA ALA A 179 37.68 -18.55 -14.75
C ALA A 179 36.44 -19.22 -15.37
N SER A 180 35.94 -20.29 -14.74
CA SER A 180 34.73 -21.01 -15.15
C SER A 180 33.49 -20.13 -15.09
N ALA A 181 33.28 -19.39 -13.99
CA ALA A 181 32.15 -18.46 -13.86
C ALA A 181 32.17 -17.31 -14.88
N ALA A 182 33.36 -16.89 -15.34
CA ALA A 182 33.49 -15.86 -16.35
C ALA A 182 33.25 -16.37 -17.79
N VAL A 183 33.65 -17.61 -18.10
CA VAL A 183 33.65 -18.16 -19.46
C VAL A 183 32.39 -18.98 -19.79
N GLN A 184 31.76 -19.61 -18.78
CA GLN A 184 30.57 -20.44 -18.98
C GLN A 184 29.29 -19.62 -19.31
N GLN A 185 28.16 -20.33 -19.39
CA GLN A 185 26.86 -19.79 -19.75
C GLN A 185 26.51 -18.50 -18.97
N GLU A 186 26.10 -17.48 -19.72
CA GLU A 186 25.70 -16.20 -19.18
C GLU A 186 24.56 -16.30 -18.17
N ILE A 187 24.65 -15.52 -17.09
CA ILE A 187 23.57 -15.38 -16.11
C ILE A 187 22.51 -14.48 -16.74
N SER A 188 21.32 -15.02 -16.97
CA SER A 188 20.27 -14.24 -17.62
C SER A 188 19.68 -13.17 -16.69
N ARG A 189 19.14 -12.11 -17.27
CA ARG A 189 18.43 -11.05 -16.53
C ARG A 189 17.29 -11.61 -15.67
N ASP A 190 16.58 -12.62 -16.17
CA ASP A 190 15.49 -13.28 -15.44
C ASP A 190 15.99 -14.05 -14.21
N GLN A 191 17.17 -14.69 -14.31
CA GLN A 191 17.79 -15.34 -13.15
C GLN A 191 18.17 -14.30 -12.09
N LEU A 192 18.77 -13.17 -12.50
CA LEU A 192 19.09 -12.06 -11.59
C LEU A 192 17.84 -11.45 -10.96
N ALA A 193 16.74 -11.34 -11.71
CA ALA A 193 15.46 -10.88 -11.20
C ALA A 193 14.85 -11.84 -10.18
N GLY A 194 14.97 -13.16 -10.39
CA GLY A 194 14.57 -14.16 -9.39
C GLY A 194 15.42 -14.10 -8.11
N TRP A 195 16.72 -13.85 -8.24
CA TRP A 195 17.63 -13.64 -7.11
C TRP A 195 17.25 -12.40 -6.28
N ASP A 196 17.01 -11.27 -6.93
CA ASP A 196 16.54 -10.04 -6.27
C ASP A 196 15.15 -10.24 -5.64
N ALA A 197 14.23 -10.93 -6.31
CA ALA A 197 12.89 -11.18 -5.81
C ALA A 197 12.89 -11.93 -4.47
N SER A 198 13.73 -12.97 -4.34
CA SER A 198 13.87 -13.71 -3.08
C SER A 198 14.50 -12.84 -1.97
N ALA A 199 15.52 -12.03 -2.29
CA ALA A 199 16.12 -11.11 -1.31
C ALA A 199 15.11 -10.04 -0.85
N ARG A 200 14.29 -9.52 -1.76
CA ARG A 200 13.27 -8.51 -1.47
C ARG A 200 12.13 -9.06 -0.62
N ALA A 201 11.66 -10.26 -0.92
CA ALA A 201 10.69 -10.96 -0.09
C ALA A 201 11.24 -11.16 1.34
N TRP A 202 12.50 -11.59 1.46
CA TRP A 202 13.17 -11.68 2.75
C TRP A 202 13.17 -10.36 3.52
N ILE A 203 13.55 -9.24 2.88
CA ILE A 203 13.56 -7.91 3.48
C ILE A 203 12.18 -7.50 4.02
N GLN A 204 11.11 -7.76 3.27
CA GLN A 204 9.75 -7.42 3.74
C GLN A 204 9.35 -8.21 4.99
N THR A 205 9.64 -9.52 5.00
CA THR A 205 9.40 -10.36 6.17
C THR A 205 10.22 -9.89 7.37
N ALA A 206 11.49 -9.59 7.16
CA ALA A 206 12.39 -9.14 8.21
C ALA A 206 11.97 -7.78 8.81
N LYS A 207 11.53 -6.82 7.99
CA LYS A 207 10.91 -5.55 8.44
C LYS A 207 9.65 -5.77 9.26
N SER A 208 8.79 -6.70 8.85
CA SER A 208 7.58 -7.03 9.59
C SER A 208 7.90 -7.58 10.99
N VAL A 209 8.93 -8.43 11.11
CA VAL A 209 9.37 -9.00 12.39
C VAL A 209 10.12 -7.98 13.26
N LYS A 210 11.05 -7.22 12.67
CA LYS A 210 11.90 -6.21 13.33
C LYS A 210 11.35 -4.78 13.24
N ASN A 211 10.03 -4.65 13.15
CA ASN A 211 9.32 -3.39 12.92
C ASN A 211 9.72 -2.27 13.91
N LYS A 212 9.92 -2.61 15.19
CA LYS A 212 10.30 -1.62 16.21
C LYS A 212 11.68 -1.02 15.92
N GLN A 213 12.67 -1.87 15.68
CA GLN A 213 14.04 -1.45 15.37
C GLN A 213 14.11 -0.72 14.03
N ASP A 214 13.43 -1.22 13.00
CA ASP A 214 13.35 -0.54 11.69
C ASP A 214 12.73 0.85 11.81
N LYS A 215 11.61 1.00 12.55
CA LYS A 215 11.00 2.31 12.82
C LYS A 215 11.96 3.24 13.57
N GLN A 216 12.64 2.74 14.60
CA GLN A 216 13.62 3.52 15.35
C GLN A 216 14.77 4.00 14.46
N LEU A 217 15.29 3.13 13.60
CA LEU A 217 16.30 3.50 12.60
C LEU A 217 15.78 4.57 11.63
N ARG A 218 14.55 4.45 11.13
CA ARG A 218 13.94 5.46 10.23
C ARG A 218 13.77 6.82 10.89
N ILE A 219 13.51 6.86 12.20
CA ILE A 219 13.48 8.12 12.96
C ILE A 219 14.89 8.76 12.96
N ILE A 220 15.95 7.98 13.14
CA ILE A 220 17.34 8.45 13.09
C ILE A 220 17.69 8.99 11.71
N LEU A 221 17.32 8.27 10.66
CA LEU A 221 17.52 8.68 9.26
C LEU A 221 16.89 10.06 8.97
N GLY A 222 15.83 10.43 9.69
CA GLY A 222 15.23 11.75 9.61
C GLY A 222 16.08 12.92 10.11
N ASN A 223 17.18 12.64 10.80
CA ASN A 223 18.06 13.64 11.42
C ASN A 223 19.49 13.63 10.84
N VAL A 224 19.76 12.79 9.85
CA VAL A 224 21.08 12.69 9.22
C VAL A 224 20.96 12.83 7.71
N HIS A 225 22.06 13.19 7.07
CA HIS A 225 22.19 13.18 5.60
C HIS A 225 23.52 12.55 5.22
N TYR A 226 23.45 11.43 4.50
CA TYR A 226 24.62 10.71 4.02
C TYR A 226 24.40 10.23 2.59
N ALA A 227 25.31 10.56 1.69
CA ALA A 227 25.41 9.83 0.43
C ALA A 227 26.09 8.47 0.70
N VAL A 228 25.67 7.39 0.04
CA VAL A 228 26.33 6.08 0.12
C VAL A 228 27.80 6.21 -0.31
N ASN A 229 28.04 6.89 -1.43
CA ASN A 229 29.35 7.41 -1.83
C ASN A 229 29.16 8.49 -2.93
N ALA A 230 30.26 9.09 -3.39
CA ALA A 230 30.29 10.09 -4.46
C ALA A 230 30.98 9.55 -5.73
N ILE A 231 30.90 8.24 -5.98
CA ILE A 231 31.56 7.58 -7.11
C ILE A 231 30.58 7.50 -8.29
N ASP A 232 30.93 8.10 -9.43
CA ASP A 232 30.05 8.12 -10.61
C ASP A 232 29.97 6.78 -11.36
N ALA A 233 31.06 6.00 -11.37
CA ALA A 233 31.12 4.71 -12.05
C ALA A 233 30.38 3.63 -11.24
N LEU A 234 29.32 3.04 -11.81
CA LEU A 234 28.42 2.10 -11.11
C LEU A 234 29.17 0.92 -10.49
N TYR A 235 30.00 0.21 -11.25
CA TYR A 235 30.74 -0.94 -10.73
C TYR A 235 31.61 -0.56 -9.53
N ALA A 236 32.38 0.53 -9.64
CA ALA A 236 33.23 1.00 -8.54
C ALA A 236 32.41 1.46 -7.33
N SER A 237 31.32 2.21 -7.56
CA SER A 237 30.42 2.69 -6.51
C SER A 237 29.81 1.54 -5.71
N VAL A 238 29.29 0.52 -6.38
CA VAL A 238 28.62 -0.61 -5.73
C VAL A 238 29.60 -1.52 -5.00
N ILE A 239 30.75 -1.84 -5.62
CA ILE A 239 31.76 -2.66 -4.96
C ILE A 239 32.36 -1.96 -3.74
N ASP A 240 32.63 -0.66 -3.81
CA ASP A 240 33.15 0.13 -2.68
C ASP A 240 32.15 0.18 -1.51
N ALA A 241 30.90 0.55 -1.80
CA ALA A 241 29.84 0.60 -0.80
C ALA A 241 29.61 -0.76 -0.13
N TRP A 242 29.62 -1.85 -0.92
CA TRP A 242 29.43 -3.20 -0.41
C TRP A 242 30.57 -3.62 0.52
N LYS A 243 31.83 -3.41 0.14
CA LYS A 243 32.99 -3.73 0.98
C LYS A 243 32.96 -2.94 2.28
N LEU A 244 32.75 -1.62 2.20
CA LEU A 244 32.72 -0.76 3.37
C LEU A 244 31.62 -1.18 4.35
N ALA A 245 30.42 -1.52 3.86
CA ALA A 245 29.33 -1.99 4.69
C ALA A 245 29.67 -3.31 5.41
N LEU A 246 30.32 -4.26 4.70
CA LEU A 246 30.76 -5.52 5.25
C LEU A 246 31.79 -5.32 6.38
N GLU A 247 32.85 -4.54 6.14
CA GLU A 247 33.92 -4.29 7.11
C GLU A 247 33.41 -3.53 8.34
N THR A 248 32.61 -2.48 8.12
CA THR A 248 32.08 -1.66 9.21
C THR A 248 31.17 -2.49 10.11
N THR A 249 30.32 -3.34 9.53
CA THR A 249 29.38 -4.16 10.31
C THR A 249 30.10 -5.30 11.03
N GLU A 250 31.09 -5.95 10.40
CA GLU A 250 31.97 -6.91 11.07
C GLU A 250 32.59 -6.29 12.32
N ASN A 251 33.14 -5.07 12.19
CA ASN A 251 33.79 -4.38 13.29
C ASN A 251 32.81 -4.04 14.43
N LEU A 252 31.62 -3.54 14.10
CA LEU A 252 30.57 -3.26 15.07
C LEU A 252 30.17 -4.53 15.84
N ILE A 253 29.96 -5.64 15.14
CA ILE A 253 29.61 -6.93 15.76
C ILE A 253 30.69 -7.38 16.73
N LEU A 254 31.96 -7.16 16.40
CA LEU A 254 33.11 -7.46 17.24
C LEU A 254 33.29 -6.50 18.44
N GLY A 255 32.41 -5.52 18.60
CA GLY A 255 32.44 -4.56 19.70
C GLY A 255 33.39 -3.38 19.45
N MET A 256 33.86 -3.20 18.21
CA MET A 256 34.71 -2.08 17.83
C MET A 256 33.82 -0.90 17.41
N PRO A 257 33.89 0.26 18.09
CA PRO A 257 33.10 1.42 17.72
C PRO A 257 33.52 1.94 16.34
N GLN A 258 32.56 2.42 15.56
CA GLN A 258 32.79 2.93 14.21
C GLN A 258 32.18 4.32 14.04
N GLU A 259 32.76 5.12 13.16
CA GLU A 259 32.21 6.40 12.72
C GLU A 259 31.62 6.25 11.31
N ALA A 260 30.39 6.75 11.11
CA ALA A 260 29.78 6.78 9.80
C ALA A 260 30.35 7.93 8.97
N HIS A 261 31.26 7.61 8.05
CA HIS A 261 31.78 8.57 7.07
C HIS A 261 30.84 8.77 5.86
N ASN A 262 30.06 7.74 5.53
CA ASN A 262 29.09 7.75 4.44
C ASN A 262 27.89 6.85 4.77
N GLY A 263 26.95 6.74 3.84
CA GLY A 263 25.70 6.01 4.02
C GLY A 263 25.79 4.49 3.86
N ALA A 264 26.93 3.95 3.40
CA ALA A 264 27.04 2.53 3.03
C ALA A 264 26.83 1.58 4.22
N ALA A 265 27.47 1.87 5.36
CA ALA A 265 27.32 1.07 6.58
C ALA A 265 25.89 1.13 7.11
N ILE A 266 25.25 2.30 7.09
CA ILE A 266 23.86 2.48 7.53
C ILE A 266 22.91 1.66 6.65
N LEU A 267 23.14 1.65 5.34
CA LEU A 267 22.39 0.83 4.39
C LEU A 267 22.58 -0.66 4.66
N GLY A 268 23.81 -1.11 4.90
CA GLY A 268 24.11 -2.50 5.26
C GLY A 268 23.39 -2.95 6.54
N LEU A 269 23.48 -2.16 7.61
CA LEU A 269 22.79 -2.41 8.89
C LEU A 269 21.27 -2.51 8.71
N ALA A 270 20.68 -1.58 7.95
CA ALA A 270 19.26 -1.60 7.63
C ALA A 270 18.86 -2.88 6.87
N ALA A 271 19.61 -3.24 5.83
CA ALA A 271 19.34 -4.39 4.96
C ALA A 271 19.56 -5.74 5.65
N TRP A 272 20.48 -5.82 6.61
CA TRP A 272 20.82 -7.08 7.29
C TRP A 272 20.10 -7.24 8.63
N HIS A 273 19.32 -6.22 9.03
CA HIS A 273 18.57 -6.19 10.29
C HIS A 273 19.45 -6.42 11.52
N ILE A 274 20.63 -5.78 11.50
CA ILE A 274 21.57 -5.72 12.62
C ILE A 274 21.57 -4.27 13.10
N TYR A 275 21.21 -4.06 14.36
CA TYR A 275 20.90 -2.75 14.91
C TYR A 275 21.85 -2.42 16.07
N PRO A 276 23.08 -1.96 15.81
CA PRO A 276 23.99 -1.53 16.86
C PRO A 276 23.41 -0.32 17.59
N ASP A 277 23.88 -0.09 18.81
CA ASP A 277 23.62 1.17 19.49
C ASP A 277 24.23 2.33 18.69
N MET A 278 23.56 3.48 18.69
CA MET A 278 23.94 4.63 17.88
C MET A 278 24.09 5.88 18.73
N VAL A 279 25.04 6.74 18.38
CA VAL A 279 25.20 8.07 18.98
C VAL A 279 25.09 9.10 17.87
N VAL A 280 24.11 10.01 17.99
CA VAL A 280 23.91 11.09 17.02
C VAL A 280 24.48 12.38 17.61
N TYR A 281 25.61 12.83 17.07
CA TYR A 281 26.26 14.08 17.44
C TYR A 281 25.58 15.26 16.75
N GLY A 282 25.13 16.25 17.52
CA GLY A 282 24.43 17.42 17.00
C GLY A 282 24.31 18.53 18.04
N LYS A 283 23.15 19.19 18.10
CA LYS A 283 22.85 20.19 19.15
C LYS A 283 22.78 19.56 20.54
N ASN A 284 22.18 18.37 20.62
CA ASN A 284 22.25 17.46 21.75
C ASN A 284 22.96 16.20 21.26
N ASN A 285 23.80 15.59 22.10
CA ASN A 285 24.38 14.28 21.80
C ASN A 285 23.39 13.22 22.25
N ASP A 286 22.63 12.69 21.29
CA ASP A 286 21.58 11.72 21.57
C ASP A 286 22.15 10.31 21.51
N ILE A 287 22.08 9.59 22.64
CA ILE A 287 22.44 8.17 22.73
C ILE A 287 21.19 7.35 22.49
N ILE A 288 21.26 6.46 21.50
CA ILE A 288 20.13 5.65 21.04
C ILE A 288 20.47 4.18 21.23
N LEU A 289 19.85 3.59 22.25
CA LEU A 289 20.03 2.17 22.57
C LEU A 289 19.08 1.32 21.73
N MET A 290 19.66 0.45 20.91
CA MET A 290 18.96 -0.59 20.14
C MET A 290 19.03 -1.94 20.86
N ASN A 291 20.06 -2.15 21.70
CA ASN A 291 20.30 -3.36 22.50
C ASN A 291 20.23 -4.66 21.69
N ASP A 292 20.87 -4.68 20.53
CA ASP A 292 20.94 -5.87 19.69
C ASP A 292 21.95 -6.87 20.24
N GLU A 293 21.45 -8.05 20.65
CA GLU A 293 22.27 -9.14 21.21
C GLU A 293 23.35 -9.67 20.26
N LEU A 294 23.22 -9.40 18.95
CA LEU A 294 24.21 -9.80 17.95
C LEU A 294 25.41 -8.85 17.87
N VAL A 295 25.36 -7.72 18.55
CA VAL A 295 26.42 -6.71 18.58
C VAL A 295 27.10 -6.76 19.94
N ALA A 296 28.40 -7.05 19.97
CA ALA A 296 29.13 -7.08 21.22
C ALA A 296 29.20 -5.69 21.87
N HIS A 297 29.27 -5.66 23.20
CA HIS A 297 29.41 -4.40 23.95
C HIS A 297 30.59 -3.57 23.44
N GLY A 298 30.35 -2.27 23.21
CA GLY A 298 31.33 -1.36 22.60
C GLY A 298 31.11 -1.12 21.11
N GLY A 299 30.34 -1.97 20.43
CA GLY A 299 29.96 -1.83 19.02
C GLY A 299 28.93 -0.72 18.83
N VAL A 300 29.39 0.52 18.84
CA VAL A 300 28.55 1.72 18.74
C VAL A 300 28.84 2.45 17.43
N LEU A 301 27.77 2.82 16.70
CA LEU A 301 27.89 3.62 15.49
C LEU A 301 27.72 5.11 15.81
N SER A 302 28.75 5.90 15.52
CA SER A 302 28.73 7.36 15.65
C SER A 302 28.24 8.00 14.37
N LEU A 303 27.21 8.84 14.49
CA LEU A 303 26.56 9.58 13.40
C LEU A 303 26.70 11.08 13.64
N VAL A 304 26.90 11.86 12.59
CA VAL A 304 26.91 13.32 12.66
C VAL A 304 25.59 13.86 12.11
N ASN A 305 24.89 14.63 12.94
CA ASN A 305 23.73 15.40 12.51
C ASN A 305 24.22 16.56 11.63
N SER A 306 23.88 16.49 10.35
CA SER A 306 24.14 17.54 9.38
C SER A 306 22.85 18.33 9.12
N GLU A 307 22.89 19.65 9.35
CA GLU A 307 21.79 20.52 8.96
C GLU A 307 21.73 20.58 7.43
N SER A 308 20.87 19.75 6.83
CA SER A 308 20.64 19.76 5.40
C SER A 308 20.07 21.11 4.92
N ARG A 309 20.53 21.58 3.74
CA ARG A 309 20.04 22.81 3.10
C ARG A 309 18.59 22.68 2.63
N GLN A 310 18.09 21.47 2.36
CA GLN A 310 16.70 21.22 1.95
C GLN A 310 16.10 20.00 2.68
N PRO A 311 14.84 20.03 3.14
CA PRO A 311 14.23 18.92 3.89
C PRO A 311 14.19 17.57 3.15
N LYS A 312 14.26 17.58 1.80
CA LYS A 312 14.27 16.39 0.95
C LYS A 312 15.62 15.66 0.91
N ASP A 313 16.71 16.31 1.31
CA ASP A 313 18.04 15.70 1.31
C ASP A 313 18.31 15.08 2.70
N ARG A 314 17.37 14.32 3.27
CA ARG A 314 17.53 13.65 4.57
C ARG A 314 17.48 12.14 4.38
N GLY A 315 18.20 11.42 5.24
CA GLY A 315 18.38 9.97 5.14
C GLY A 315 19.67 9.61 4.41
N VAL A 316 19.68 8.38 3.88
CA VAL A 316 20.80 7.87 3.09
C VAL A 316 20.41 7.88 1.62
N SER A 317 21.15 8.60 0.76
CA SER A 317 20.91 8.62 -0.68
C SER A 317 22.02 7.92 -1.47
N TRP A 318 21.66 7.31 -2.59
CA TRP A 318 22.59 6.68 -3.50
C TRP A 318 22.27 7.11 -4.93
N SER A 319 23.22 7.76 -5.60
CA SER A 319 23.10 8.12 -7.01
C SER A 319 23.90 7.16 -7.87
N LEU A 320 23.26 6.55 -8.86
CA LEU A 320 23.88 5.63 -9.81
C LEU A 320 23.46 5.97 -11.25
N CYS A 321 24.35 5.74 -12.22
CA CYS A 321 24.03 5.83 -13.65
C CYS A 321 23.77 4.43 -14.20
N LEU A 322 22.52 4.13 -14.56
CA LEU A 322 22.09 2.79 -14.95
C LEU A 322 22.06 2.64 -16.47
N ASN A 323 22.97 1.83 -17.03
CA ASN A 323 23.03 1.58 -18.48
C ASN A 323 21.94 0.60 -18.99
N HIS A 324 21.51 -0.33 -18.14
CA HIS A 324 20.59 -1.43 -18.50
C HIS A 324 19.17 -1.25 -17.92
N LEU A 325 18.79 0.00 -17.62
CA LEU A 325 17.46 0.33 -17.12
C LEU A 325 16.43 0.45 -18.24
N LYS A 326 16.84 1.02 -19.38
CA LYS A 326 15.99 1.25 -20.56
C LYS A 326 16.50 0.46 -21.75
N PHE A 327 15.60 0.07 -22.66
CA PHE A 327 15.96 -0.58 -23.92
C PHE A 327 16.74 0.34 -24.87
N TYR A 328 16.52 1.65 -24.77
CA TYR A 328 17.16 2.64 -25.64
C TYR A 328 17.32 3.98 -24.92
N GLY A 329 18.41 4.68 -25.22
CA GLY A 329 18.72 6.01 -24.70
C GLY A 329 20.02 6.06 -23.90
N PRO A 330 20.44 7.25 -23.45
CA PRO A 330 21.61 7.41 -22.61
C PRO A 330 21.38 6.78 -21.22
N PRO A 331 22.46 6.49 -20.47
CA PRO A 331 22.38 5.92 -19.12
C PRO A 331 21.48 6.78 -18.23
N ALA A 332 20.54 6.13 -17.53
CA ALA A 332 19.61 6.84 -16.68
C ALA A 332 20.26 7.10 -15.32
N ARG A 333 20.52 8.37 -14.99
CA ARG A 333 20.93 8.74 -13.63
C ARG A 333 19.73 8.65 -12.70
N THR A 334 19.81 7.76 -11.72
CA THR A 334 18.78 7.53 -10.70
C THR A 334 19.35 7.89 -9.34
N GLU A 335 18.58 8.58 -8.51
CA GLU A 335 18.89 8.80 -7.11
C GLU A 335 17.88 8.05 -6.25
N GLN A 336 18.35 7.03 -5.53
CA GLN A 336 17.57 6.28 -4.57
C GLN A 336 17.77 6.83 -3.17
N THR A 337 16.74 6.79 -2.34
CA THR A 337 16.83 7.23 -0.95
C THR A 337 16.28 6.18 -0.01
N LEU A 338 17.03 5.92 1.07
CA LEU A 338 16.56 5.24 2.27
C LEU A 338 15.91 6.31 3.16
N GLU A 339 14.62 6.53 2.93
CA GLU A 339 13.89 7.69 3.42
C GLU A 339 13.48 7.63 4.90
N LYS A 340 13.24 8.83 5.43
CA LYS A 340 12.58 9.15 6.71
C LYS A 340 11.11 8.70 6.77
N GLU A 341 10.37 8.86 5.68
CA GLU A 341 8.94 8.51 5.62
C GLU A 341 8.82 7.03 5.21
N PRO A 342 7.91 6.27 5.83
CA PRO A 342 7.77 4.87 5.47
C PRO A 342 7.26 4.81 4.02
N ARG A 343 7.91 4.06 3.13
CA ARG A 343 7.43 3.85 1.75
C ARG A 343 5.95 3.42 1.69
N ARG A 344 5.47 2.85 2.79
CA ARG A 344 4.12 2.34 2.97
C ARG A 344 3.46 2.92 4.23
N ILE A 345 2.18 3.27 4.17
CA ILE A 345 1.36 3.73 5.30
C ILE A 345 0.20 2.75 5.53
N SER A 346 -0.37 2.68 6.73
CA SER A 346 -1.59 1.89 6.93
C SER A 346 -2.77 2.50 6.17
N PHE A 347 -3.80 1.71 5.86
CA PHE A 347 -5.04 2.23 5.27
C PHE A 347 -5.70 3.29 6.15
N LYS A 348 -5.63 3.13 7.49
CA LYS A 348 -6.08 4.15 8.44
C LYS A 348 -5.34 5.48 8.23
N ASN A 349 -4.02 5.43 8.07
CA ASN A 349 -3.21 6.62 7.83
C ASN A 349 -3.46 7.24 6.45
N LEU A 350 -3.87 6.46 5.44
CA LEU A 350 -4.36 7.00 4.18
C LEU A 350 -5.61 7.88 4.37
N LEU A 351 -6.52 7.51 5.27
CA LEU A 351 -7.68 8.35 5.58
C LEU A 351 -7.26 9.69 6.20
N HIS A 352 -6.28 9.70 7.11
CA HIS A 352 -5.71 10.93 7.66
C HIS A 352 -5.05 11.82 6.59
N VAL A 353 -4.31 11.22 5.65
CA VAL A 353 -3.75 11.91 4.48
C VAL A 353 -4.86 12.48 3.59
N THR A 354 -5.97 11.75 3.44
CA THR A 354 -7.13 12.21 2.66
C THR A 354 -7.75 13.45 3.30
N VAL A 355 -7.92 13.49 4.62
CA VAL A 355 -8.40 14.69 5.34
C VAL A 355 -7.50 15.90 5.03
N GLY A 356 -6.18 15.74 5.12
CA GLY A 356 -5.24 16.81 4.78
C GLY A 356 -5.37 17.28 3.33
N SER A 357 -5.54 16.33 2.41
CA SER A 357 -5.70 16.62 0.98
C SER A 357 -6.99 17.42 0.69
N ILE A 358 -8.10 17.09 1.38
CA ILE A 358 -9.37 17.82 1.30
C ILE A 358 -9.20 19.27 1.76
N LEU A 359 -8.56 19.48 2.91
CA LEU A 359 -8.33 20.83 3.47
C LEU A 359 -7.42 21.67 2.56
N SER A 360 -6.39 21.05 1.98
CA SER A 360 -5.54 21.68 0.97
C SER A 360 -6.34 22.10 -0.26
N ARG A 361 -7.24 21.23 -0.74
CA ARG A 361 -8.12 21.52 -1.88
C ARG A 361 -9.10 22.67 -1.57
N TRP A 362 -9.56 22.77 -0.33
CA TRP A 362 -10.35 23.89 0.17
C TRP A 362 -9.52 25.14 0.51
N GLN A 363 -8.21 25.12 0.27
CA GLN A 363 -7.29 26.24 0.52
C GLN A 363 -7.29 26.72 1.98
N VAL A 364 -7.48 25.80 2.93
CA VAL A 364 -7.40 26.14 4.36
C VAL A 364 -5.95 26.49 4.69
N VAL A 365 -5.74 27.63 5.36
CA VAL A 365 -4.39 28.05 5.75
C VAL A 365 -3.88 27.22 6.95
N PRO A 366 -2.56 27.02 7.10
CA PRO A 366 -1.99 26.20 8.18
C PRO A 366 -2.47 26.59 9.59
N ASN A 367 -2.63 27.89 9.85
CA ASN A 367 -3.08 28.40 11.15
C ASN A 367 -4.55 28.07 11.46
N GLU A 368 -5.37 27.79 10.44
CA GLU A 368 -6.78 27.43 10.58
C GLU A 368 -7.02 25.92 10.43
N MET A 369 -5.98 25.10 10.27
CA MET A 369 -6.12 23.64 10.06
C MET A 369 -7.00 22.98 11.12
N GLY A 370 -6.78 23.29 12.40
CA GLY A 370 -7.61 22.74 13.48
C GLY A 370 -9.08 23.13 13.39
N ASN A 371 -9.38 24.35 12.92
CA ASN A 371 -10.75 24.81 12.69
C ASN A 371 -11.35 24.18 11.42
N GLY A 372 -10.55 24.03 10.36
CA GLY A 372 -10.94 23.35 9.12
C GLY A 372 -11.28 21.87 9.35
N VAL A 373 -10.50 21.15 10.15
CA VAL A 373 -10.79 19.76 10.54
C VAL A 373 -12.10 19.68 11.34
N LYS A 374 -12.31 20.56 12.34
CA LYS A 374 -13.58 20.60 13.10
C LYS A 374 -14.77 20.86 12.19
N LEU A 375 -14.63 21.80 11.26
CA LEU A 375 -15.69 22.13 10.32
C LEU A 375 -15.98 20.96 9.37
N LEU A 376 -14.95 20.22 8.93
CA LEU A 376 -15.14 19.00 8.15
C LEU A 376 -15.93 17.93 8.93
N VAL A 377 -15.66 17.77 10.24
CA VAL A 377 -16.43 16.85 11.11
C VAL A 377 -17.91 17.25 11.15
N ASP A 378 -18.19 18.54 11.39
CA ASP A 378 -19.57 19.06 11.44
C ASP A 378 -20.29 18.91 10.09
N ILE A 379 -19.59 19.17 8.98
CA ILE A 379 -20.12 18.98 7.62
C ILE A 379 -20.44 17.51 7.37
N CYS A 380 -19.52 16.59 7.66
CA CYS A 380 -19.75 15.15 7.49
C CYS A 380 -20.97 14.67 8.29
N GLU A 381 -21.14 15.17 9.52
CA GLU A 381 -22.31 14.86 10.36
C GLU A 381 -23.61 15.45 9.78
N ALA A 382 -23.57 16.68 9.28
CA ALA A 382 -24.73 17.30 8.66
C ALA A 382 -25.20 16.55 7.41
N ILE A 383 -24.26 16.07 6.57
CA ILE A 383 -24.59 15.27 5.38
C ILE A 383 -25.07 13.87 5.79
N TYR A 384 -24.44 13.25 6.80
CA TYR A 384 -24.86 11.97 7.37
C TYR A 384 -26.34 11.98 7.78
N LEU A 385 -26.83 13.08 8.37
CA LEU A 385 -28.25 13.17 8.75
C LEU A 385 -29.20 13.33 7.56
N GLY A 386 -28.73 13.76 6.40
CA GLY A 386 -29.57 14.07 5.23
C GLY A 386 -29.48 13.07 4.06
N VAL A 387 -28.43 12.24 4.00
CA VAL A 387 -28.18 11.31 2.87
C VAL A 387 -27.81 9.90 3.37
N PRO A 388 -28.78 8.97 3.50
CA PRO A 388 -28.53 7.62 4.01
C PRO A 388 -27.44 6.84 3.26
N ILE A 389 -27.37 6.98 1.93
CA ILE A 389 -26.38 6.25 1.10
C ILE A 389 -24.94 6.70 1.38
N LEU A 390 -24.72 7.97 1.73
CA LEU A 390 -23.40 8.52 2.05
C LEU A 390 -23.02 8.36 3.53
N CYS A 391 -23.91 7.79 4.36
CA CYS A 391 -23.65 7.64 5.79
C CYS A 391 -22.38 6.84 6.11
N PRO A 392 -22.18 5.62 5.57
CA PRO A 392 -20.95 4.86 5.85
C PRO A 392 -19.65 5.56 5.37
N PRO A 393 -19.53 6.03 4.11
CA PRO A 393 -18.29 6.66 3.65
C PRO A 393 -17.96 7.95 4.41
N LEU A 394 -18.95 8.79 4.73
CA LEU A 394 -18.73 10.02 5.46
C LEU A 394 -18.44 9.79 6.94
N ASN A 395 -19.04 8.76 7.56
CA ASN A 395 -18.70 8.40 8.93
C ASN A 395 -17.25 7.88 9.05
N MET A 396 -16.77 7.15 8.04
CA MET A 396 -15.36 6.73 7.97
C MET A 396 -14.42 7.94 7.91
N LEU A 397 -14.70 8.92 7.03
CA LEU A 397 -13.90 10.14 6.94
C LEU A 397 -14.01 10.99 8.22
N ARG A 398 -15.21 11.14 8.79
CA ARG A 398 -15.45 11.86 10.05
C ARG A 398 -14.61 11.31 11.19
N THR A 399 -14.55 9.98 11.32
CA THR A 399 -13.75 9.31 12.35
C THR A 399 -12.27 9.66 12.19
N ALA A 400 -11.72 9.55 10.97
CA ALA A 400 -10.34 9.93 10.69
C ALA A 400 -10.07 11.42 10.96
N ALA A 401 -11.02 12.30 10.64
CA ALA A 401 -10.91 13.74 10.92
C ALA A 401 -10.90 14.02 12.44
N MET A 402 -11.71 13.33 13.23
CA MET A 402 -11.69 13.44 14.70
C MET A 402 -10.36 12.97 15.31
N GLU A 403 -9.78 11.89 14.78
CA GLU A 403 -8.47 11.40 15.23
C GLU A 403 -7.36 12.42 14.96
N CYS A 404 -7.42 13.15 13.84
CA CYS A 404 -6.48 14.23 13.52
C CYS A 404 -6.48 15.39 14.54
N LEU A 405 -7.57 15.58 15.29
CA LEU A 405 -7.67 16.63 16.31
C LEU A 405 -7.00 16.25 17.64
N ASN A 406 -6.94 14.95 17.94
CA ASN A 406 -6.62 14.45 19.28
C ASN A 406 -5.22 13.81 19.37
N ASP A 407 -4.64 13.40 18.23
CA ASP A 407 -3.42 12.60 18.18
C ASP A 407 -2.29 13.32 17.43
N GLU A 408 -1.20 13.63 18.14
CA GLU A 408 -0.01 14.30 17.58
C GLU A 408 0.72 13.47 16.52
N GLU A 409 0.71 12.13 16.62
CA GLU A 409 1.32 11.26 15.61
C GLU A 409 0.51 11.32 14.31
N VAL A 410 -0.82 11.38 14.42
CA VAL A 410 -1.74 11.51 13.28
C VAL A 410 -1.59 12.84 12.55
N GLN A 411 -1.26 13.93 13.25
CA GLN A 411 -1.06 15.24 12.63
C GLN A 411 0.06 15.26 11.59
N ARG A 412 1.03 14.34 11.66
CA ARG A 412 2.07 14.19 10.64
C ARG A 412 1.48 13.75 9.30
N TYR A 413 0.54 12.81 9.30
CA TYR A 413 -0.16 12.34 8.10
C TYR A 413 -1.12 13.39 7.56
N LEU A 414 -1.81 14.14 8.43
CA LEU A 414 -2.59 15.31 8.04
C LEU A 414 -1.73 16.34 7.30
N SER A 415 -0.58 16.68 7.86
CA SER A 415 0.38 17.63 7.28
C SER A 415 1.00 17.13 5.97
N TYR A 416 1.18 15.81 5.85
CA TYR A 416 1.59 15.17 4.60
C TYR A 416 0.51 15.33 3.52
N GLY A 417 -0.74 14.97 3.83
CA GLY A 417 -1.87 15.15 2.91
C GLY A 417 -2.12 16.60 2.51
N ASN A 418 -1.88 17.56 3.40
CA ASN A 418 -2.02 18.97 3.07
C ASN A 418 -1.05 19.44 1.95
N ARG A 419 0.06 18.70 1.75
CA ARG A 419 1.03 18.92 0.67
C ARG A 419 0.70 18.13 -0.61
N LEU A 420 -0.40 17.36 -0.62
CA LEU A 420 -0.84 16.50 -1.71
C LEU A 420 -2.26 16.83 -2.20
N PRO A 421 -2.54 18.08 -2.64
CA PRO A 421 -3.86 18.41 -3.18
C PRO A 421 -4.22 17.60 -4.44
N SER A 422 -3.21 17.11 -5.18
CA SER A 422 -3.38 16.30 -6.39
C SER A 422 -3.94 14.91 -6.14
N PHE A 423 -3.99 14.44 -4.89
CA PHE A 423 -4.64 13.17 -4.57
C PHE A 423 -6.15 13.21 -4.88
N ILE A 424 -6.75 14.40 -4.83
CA ILE A 424 -8.13 14.67 -5.21
C ILE A 424 -8.14 15.26 -6.62
N LYS A 425 -8.90 14.63 -7.52
CA LYS A 425 -9.00 15.06 -8.92
C LYS A 425 -9.56 16.48 -9.04
N ASP A 426 -9.10 17.20 -10.04
CA ASP A 426 -9.66 18.50 -10.40
C ASP A 426 -11.10 18.33 -10.88
N PRO A 427 -12.04 19.19 -10.44
CA PRO A 427 -13.40 19.13 -10.95
C PRO A 427 -13.38 19.47 -12.44
N ASP A 428 -14.25 18.82 -13.22
CA ASP A 428 -14.47 19.21 -14.59
C ASP A 428 -15.09 20.62 -14.62
N LEU A 429 -14.29 21.58 -15.10
CA LEU A 429 -14.66 23.00 -15.14
C LEU A 429 -15.89 23.25 -16.00
N HIS A 430 -16.17 22.41 -17.01
CA HIS A 430 -17.34 22.58 -17.88
C HIS A 430 -18.64 22.14 -17.21
N THR A 431 -18.59 21.13 -16.35
CA THR A 431 -19.80 20.55 -15.72
C THR A 431 -20.03 21.01 -14.28
N LEU A 432 -18.97 21.21 -13.50
CA LEU A 432 -19.03 21.54 -12.07
C LEU A 432 -18.51 22.95 -11.74
N GLY A 433 -17.75 23.56 -12.65
CA GLY A 433 -17.04 24.82 -12.40
C GLY A 433 -15.86 24.65 -11.43
N SER A 434 -15.41 25.75 -10.82
CA SER A 434 -14.33 25.71 -9.84
C SER A 434 -14.75 25.00 -8.56
N LEU A 435 -13.83 24.28 -7.93
CA LEU A 435 -14.06 23.64 -6.63
C LEU A 435 -14.48 24.68 -5.59
N LYS A 436 -15.59 24.42 -4.89
CA LYS A 436 -16.17 25.35 -3.91
C LYS A 436 -15.79 24.89 -2.50
N PRO A 437 -14.97 25.64 -1.75
CA PRO A 437 -14.56 25.25 -0.41
C PRO A 437 -15.75 24.93 0.49
N PHE A 438 -15.64 23.88 1.31
CA PHE A 438 -16.69 23.43 2.21
C PHE A 438 -18.04 23.22 1.49
N PHE A 439 -17.99 22.65 0.29
CA PHE A 439 -19.14 22.47 -0.61
C PHE A 439 -19.90 23.78 -0.89
N GLY A 440 -19.18 24.91 -0.92
CA GLY A 440 -19.72 26.23 -1.22
C GLY A 440 -20.40 26.93 -0.04
N LEU A 441 -20.23 26.47 1.20
CA LEU A 441 -20.77 27.15 2.38
C LEU A 441 -20.09 28.50 2.66
N LEU A 442 -18.92 28.78 2.09
CA LEU A 442 -18.32 30.13 2.15
C LEU A 442 -19.07 31.17 1.30
N ASP A 443 -19.93 30.74 0.38
CA ASP A 443 -20.83 31.65 -0.33
C ASP A 443 -21.98 32.04 0.60
N LEU A 444 -22.08 33.33 0.93
CA LEU A 444 -23.07 33.82 1.88
C LEU A 444 -24.51 33.54 1.44
N ARG A 445 -24.82 33.63 0.15
CA ARG A 445 -26.20 33.37 -0.33
C ARG A 445 -26.54 31.90 -0.14
N ARG A 446 -25.61 31.00 -0.47
CA ARG A 446 -25.75 29.57 -0.23
C ARG A 446 -25.91 29.25 1.26
N LEU A 447 -25.08 29.84 2.12
CA LEU A 447 -25.19 29.65 3.56
C LEU A 447 -26.53 30.14 4.11
N LEU A 448 -26.99 31.33 3.73
CA LEU A 448 -28.29 31.87 4.16
C LEU A 448 -29.46 30.98 3.71
N SER A 449 -29.39 30.42 2.50
CA SER A 449 -30.40 29.47 2.01
C SER A 449 -30.44 28.16 2.79
N CYS A 450 -29.34 27.80 3.48
CA CYS A 450 -29.29 26.65 4.38
C CYS A 450 -29.80 26.96 5.80
N ILE A 451 -30.09 28.22 6.14
CA ILE A 451 -30.56 28.65 7.46
C ILE A 451 -32.05 28.99 7.37
N PRO A 452 -32.95 28.07 7.79
CA PRO A 452 -34.38 28.23 7.56
C PRO A 452 -35.01 29.33 8.43
N LYS A 453 -34.52 29.52 9.65
CA LYS A 453 -35.09 30.48 10.61
C LYS A 453 -34.56 31.89 10.36
N GLU A 454 -35.48 32.85 10.26
CA GLU A 454 -35.19 34.28 10.10
C GLU A 454 -34.26 34.82 11.20
N GLU A 455 -34.55 34.52 12.47
CA GLU A 455 -33.76 35.02 13.60
C GLU A 455 -32.28 34.59 13.53
N ASP A 456 -32.03 33.39 13.00
CA ASP A 456 -30.69 32.81 12.87
C ASP A 456 -29.93 33.46 11.70
N ARG A 457 -30.60 33.68 10.56
CA ARG A 457 -30.04 34.45 9.42
C ARG A 457 -29.64 35.86 9.86
N ILE A 458 -30.52 36.54 10.59
CA ILE A 458 -30.24 37.89 11.13
C ILE A 458 -29.06 37.82 12.11
N SER A 459 -28.98 36.79 12.95
CA SER A 459 -27.89 36.64 13.92
C SER A 459 -26.53 36.44 13.24
N LEU A 460 -26.47 35.67 12.15
CA LEU A 460 -25.28 35.55 11.32
C LEU A 460 -24.89 36.90 10.69
N LEU A 461 -25.84 37.59 10.05
CA LEU A 461 -25.57 38.88 9.42
C LEU A 461 -25.09 39.93 10.45
N LYS A 462 -25.64 39.93 11.67
CA LYS A 462 -25.15 40.75 12.79
C LYS A 462 -23.74 40.41 13.22
N ARG A 463 -23.40 39.11 13.27
CA ARG A 463 -22.05 38.66 13.59
C ARG A 463 -21.06 39.17 12.54
N MET A 464 -21.42 39.08 11.27
CA MET A 464 -20.58 39.54 10.15
C MET A 464 -20.39 41.06 10.15
N THR A 465 -21.47 41.84 10.36
CA THR A 465 -21.39 43.31 10.46
C THR A 465 -20.62 43.77 11.70
N GLY A 466 -20.70 43.06 12.82
CA GLY A 466 -20.01 43.38 14.06
C GLY A 466 -18.47 43.31 13.99
N ARG A 467 -17.91 42.75 12.90
CA ARG A 467 -16.45 42.72 12.65
C ARG A 467 -15.96 43.96 11.90
N LEU A 468 -16.87 44.81 11.44
CA LEU A 468 -16.55 45.99 10.65
C LEU A 468 -16.69 47.24 11.51
N ASP A 469 -15.83 48.23 11.26
CA ASP A 469 -15.99 49.55 11.82
C ASP A 469 -17.09 50.30 11.04
N LEU A 470 -18.26 50.41 11.68
CA LEU A 470 -19.45 51.06 11.11
C LEU A 470 -19.66 52.47 11.67
N ALA A 471 -18.62 53.10 12.25
CA ALA A 471 -18.72 54.45 12.79
C ALA A 471 -19.27 55.45 11.74
N GLY A 472 -20.36 56.13 12.09
CA GLY A 472 -21.01 57.11 11.21
C GLY A 472 -21.83 56.53 10.05
N GLN A 473 -22.04 55.21 9.98
CA GLN A 473 -22.84 54.54 8.95
C GLN A 473 -24.20 54.10 9.51
N ASP A 474 -25.29 54.38 8.79
CA ASP A 474 -26.62 53.84 9.13
C ASP A 474 -26.85 52.56 8.31
N VAL A 475 -26.80 51.42 9.01
CA VAL A 475 -26.85 50.07 8.42
C VAL A 475 -28.07 49.33 8.97
N ILE A 476 -28.83 48.71 8.07
CA ILE A 476 -30.03 47.95 8.38
C ILE A 476 -29.88 46.53 7.87
N ILE A 477 -30.26 45.55 8.69
CA ILE A 477 -30.49 44.17 8.24
C ILE A 477 -31.99 44.02 7.99
N PHE A 478 -32.36 43.65 6.78
CA PHE A 478 -33.75 43.52 6.36
C PHE A 478 -34.03 42.09 5.92
N ASP A 479 -35.14 41.52 6.41
CA ASP A 479 -35.67 40.25 5.92
C ASP A 479 -36.89 40.50 5.04
N THR A 480 -36.82 40.01 3.80
CA THR A 480 -37.79 40.21 2.74
C THR A 480 -39.10 39.46 3.02
N SER A 481 -39.02 38.30 3.69
CA SER A 481 -40.20 37.47 3.97
C SER A 481 -41.07 38.03 5.09
N SER A 482 -40.45 38.61 6.14
CA SER A 482 -41.17 39.19 7.28
C SER A 482 -41.42 40.69 7.13
N SER A 483 -40.73 41.34 6.18
CA SER A 483 -40.67 42.79 6.02
C SER A 483 -40.23 43.51 7.31
N VAL A 484 -39.29 42.90 8.05
CA VAL A 484 -38.77 43.44 9.30
C VAL A 484 -37.35 43.98 9.11
N ALA A 485 -37.13 45.21 9.59
CA ALA A 485 -35.83 45.88 9.59
C ALA A 485 -35.20 45.91 10.99
N HIS A 486 -33.92 45.57 11.07
CA HIS A 486 -33.10 45.65 12.27
C HIS A 486 -31.94 46.63 12.05
N HIS A 487 -32.02 47.82 12.66
CA HIS A 487 -30.89 48.75 12.68
C HIS A 487 -29.71 48.13 13.44
N VAL A 488 -28.52 48.23 12.86
CA VAL A 488 -27.25 47.89 13.50
C VAL A 488 -26.83 49.13 14.30
N GLY A 489 -26.95 49.08 15.63
CA GLY A 489 -26.71 50.25 16.48
C GLY A 489 -25.24 50.66 16.55
N SER A 490 -24.98 51.97 16.58
CA SER A 490 -23.66 52.59 16.82
C SER A 490 -23.16 52.43 18.27
N GLU A 491 -23.96 51.87 19.17
CA GLU A 491 -23.59 51.67 20.57
C GLU A 491 -23.52 50.17 20.89
N SER A 492 -22.36 49.77 21.42
CA SER A 492 -21.90 48.41 21.73
C SER A 492 -21.37 47.62 20.53
N SER A 493 -20.12 47.89 20.15
CA SER A 493 -19.22 46.80 19.74
C SER A 493 -19.20 45.77 20.88
N PRO A 494 -19.77 44.57 20.74
CA PRO A 494 -19.54 43.54 21.71
C PRO A 494 -18.09 43.12 21.53
N THR A 495 -17.23 43.36 22.51
CA THR A 495 -15.93 42.68 22.59
C THR A 495 -16.22 41.18 22.64
N TRP A 496 -16.10 40.53 21.49
CA TRP A 496 -16.28 39.09 21.37
C TRP A 496 -15.00 38.39 21.84
N ASN A 497 -15.01 37.85 23.05
CA ASN A 497 -14.00 36.89 23.51
C ASN A 497 -14.47 35.47 23.19
N ALA A 498 -13.63 34.69 22.51
CA ALA A 498 -13.94 33.32 22.07
C ALA A 498 -14.19 32.31 23.21
N GLN A 499 -13.89 32.67 24.47
CA GLN A 499 -13.99 31.79 25.64
C GLN A 499 -15.29 31.96 26.45
N ASP A 500 -16.06 33.03 26.26
CA ASP A 500 -17.27 33.24 27.06
C ASP A 500 -18.52 32.70 26.36
N GLY A 501 -18.93 31.51 26.79
CA GLY A 501 -20.22 30.93 26.48
C GLY A 501 -21.38 31.88 26.85
N TYR A 502 -22.44 31.82 26.04
CA TYR A 502 -23.64 32.64 26.09
C TYR A 502 -24.24 32.78 27.51
N ARG A 503 -23.83 33.80 28.27
CA ARG A 503 -24.51 34.16 29.52
C ARG A 503 -25.83 34.84 29.17
N LYS A 504 -26.94 34.09 29.28
CA LYS A 504 -28.33 34.60 29.11
C LYS A 504 -28.54 35.84 29.98
N LYS A 505 -28.40 37.04 29.42
CA LYS A 505 -28.98 38.26 30.00
C LYS A 505 -30.48 38.24 29.73
N ARG A 506 -31.27 38.28 30.81
CA ARG A 506 -32.74 38.45 30.78
C ARG A 506 -33.11 39.65 29.89
N ARG A 507 -33.94 39.42 28.88
CA ARG A 507 -34.52 40.48 28.02
C ARG A 507 -35.47 41.36 28.87
N PRO A 508 -35.43 42.69 28.75
CA PRO A 508 -36.53 43.53 29.22
C PRO A 508 -37.76 43.31 28.32
N ARG A 509 -38.96 43.43 28.90
CA ARG A 509 -40.25 43.32 28.20
C ARG A 509 -40.31 44.24 26.98
N SER A 510 -40.77 43.68 25.86
CA SER A 510 -40.97 44.32 24.57
C SER A 510 -41.89 45.54 24.66
N LYS A 511 -41.33 46.74 24.49
CA LYS A 511 -42.10 47.88 23.99
C LYS A 511 -42.37 47.64 22.50
N GLN A 512 -43.64 47.68 22.13
CA GLN A 512 -44.19 47.56 20.79
C GLN A 512 -43.43 48.52 19.85
N LYS A 513 -42.49 47.99 19.06
CA LYS A 513 -41.73 48.75 18.07
C LYS A 513 -42.68 49.10 16.93
N GLN A 514 -42.89 50.40 16.67
CA GLN A 514 -43.59 50.88 15.49
C GLN A 514 -42.95 50.25 14.24
N ARG A 515 -43.75 49.47 13.50
CA ARG A 515 -43.39 48.89 12.21
C ARG A 515 -43.39 50.04 11.20
N LYS A 516 -42.23 50.69 11.00
CA LYS A 516 -42.08 51.66 9.90
C LYS A 516 -42.20 50.89 8.59
N GLU A 517 -42.96 51.41 7.64
CA GLU A 517 -43.20 50.77 6.34
C GLU A 517 -41.93 50.88 5.49
N PHE A 518 -41.42 49.73 5.04
CA PHE A 518 -40.27 49.64 4.14
C PHE A 518 -40.76 49.08 2.81
N THR A 519 -40.31 49.67 1.71
CA THR A 519 -40.64 49.21 0.36
C THR A 519 -39.35 48.95 -0.41
N MET A 520 -39.26 47.80 -1.07
CA MET A 520 -38.08 47.39 -1.84
C MET A 520 -38.35 47.62 -3.33
N TYR A 521 -37.42 48.30 -4.02
CA TYR A 521 -37.43 48.47 -5.47
C TYR A 521 -36.03 48.15 -6.01
N GLY A 522 -35.92 47.09 -6.81
CA GLY A 522 -34.63 46.63 -7.33
C GLY A 522 -33.65 46.29 -6.20
N SER A 523 -32.47 46.91 -6.19
CA SER A 523 -31.44 46.75 -5.16
C SER A 523 -31.52 47.78 -4.02
N GLN A 524 -32.59 48.58 -3.95
CA GLN A 524 -32.75 49.67 -2.99
C GLN A 524 -33.94 49.44 -2.05
N LEU A 525 -33.73 49.80 -0.78
CA LEU A 525 -34.73 49.75 0.28
C LEU A 525 -35.12 51.17 0.69
N PHE A 526 -36.41 51.49 0.61
CA PHE A 526 -36.96 52.80 0.92
C PHE A 526 -37.66 52.76 2.28
N GLN A 527 -37.38 53.76 3.11
CA GLN A 527 -38.02 53.95 4.41
C GLN A 527 -38.83 55.25 4.42
N GLY A 528 -40.16 55.16 4.56
CA GLY A 528 -41.10 56.29 4.73
C GLY A 528 -41.83 56.80 3.47
N ASP A 529 -42.87 57.61 3.68
CA ASP A 529 -43.72 58.21 2.64
C ASP A 529 -43.45 59.73 2.46
N GLY A 530 -43.45 60.22 1.20
CA GLY A 530 -43.27 61.64 0.86
C GLY A 530 -41.82 62.12 0.63
N ASN A 531 -41.57 63.42 0.79
CA ASN A 531 -40.29 64.11 0.46
C ASN A 531 -39.09 63.77 1.39
N SER A 532 -39.26 62.91 2.39
CA SER A 532 -38.21 62.53 3.37
C SER A 532 -37.86 61.04 3.31
N ARG A 533 -37.77 60.46 2.11
CA ARG A 533 -37.39 59.06 1.89
C ARG A 533 -35.91 58.84 2.20
N SER A 534 -35.62 58.00 3.18
CA SER A 534 -34.27 57.45 3.35
C SER A 534 -34.10 56.26 2.42
N VAL A 535 -33.08 56.30 1.56
CA VAL A 535 -32.74 55.22 0.64
C VAL A 535 -31.57 54.46 1.22
N PHE A 536 -31.68 53.13 1.25
CA PHE A 536 -30.61 52.24 1.61
C PHE A 536 -30.26 51.35 0.42
N ASP A 537 -28.99 51.32 0.05
CA ASP A 537 -28.47 50.47 -1.02
C ASP A 537 -28.10 49.09 -0.48
N PHE A 538 -28.38 48.05 -1.26
CA PHE A 538 -27.92 46.70 -0.97
C PHE A 538 -26.40 46.67 -0.81
N TRP A 539 -25.94 46.08 0.30
CA TRP A 539 -24.52 45.92 0.57
C TRP A 539 -24.07 44.47 0.43
N PHE A 540 -24.67 43.54 1.18
CA PHE A 540 -24.37 42.10 1.07
C PHE A 540 -25.48 41.21 1.65
N GLY A 541 -25.41 39.91 1.39
CA GLY A 541 -26.43 38.92 1.77
C GLY A 541 -27.23 38.44 0.56
N ASP A 542 -28.49 38.07 0.79
CA ASP A 542 -29.41 37.65 -0.26
C ASP A 542 -30.68 38.52 -0.21
N ILE A 543 -30.87 39.31 -1.26
CA ILE A 543 -31.99 40.26 -1.37
C ILE A 543 -33.35 39.58 -1.37
N ASN A 544 -33.40 38.30 -1.74
CA ASN A 544 -34.63 37.51 -1.77
C ASN A 544 -34.96 36.88 -0.40
N SER A 545 -34.02 36.89 0.54
CA SER A 545 -34.22 36.36 1.90
C SER A 545 -33.85 37.39 2.96
N SER A 546 -32.63 37.39 3.47
CA SER A 546 -32.13 38.37 4.42
C SER A 546 -30.86 39.04 3.89
N ALA A 547 -30.84 40.37 3.90
CA ALA A 547 -29.71 41.16 3.40
C ALA A 547 -29.41 42.36 4.29
N VAL A 548 -28.18 42.87 4.15
CA VAL A 548 -27.69 44.08 4.79
C VAL A 548 -27.73 45.22 3.78
N PHE A 549 -28.33 46.33 4.20
CA PHE A 549 -28.48 47.56 3.43
C PHE A 549 -27.78 48.70 4.17
N LYS A 550 -27.16 49.61 3.40
CA LYS A 550 -26.43 50.77 3.91
C LYS A 550 -27.09 52.04 3.39
N LYS A 551 -27.27 53.05 4.24
CA LYS A 551 -27.88 54.32 3.82
C LYS A 551 -27.05 54.96 2.69
N SER A 552 -27.73 55.34 1.61
CA SER A 552 -27.10 56.01 0.47
C SER A 552 -26.61 57.39 0.89
N ILE A 553 -25.30 57.63 0.78
CA ILE A 553 -24.65 58.91 1.09
C ILE A 553 -23.75 59.28 -0.10
N GLU A 554 -23.88 60.49 -0.62
CA GLU A 554 -22.99 61.02 -1.65
C GLU A 554 -21.54 61.11 -1.11
N ASN A 555 -20.57 60.54 -1.85
CA ASN A 555 -19.12 60.54 -1.55
C ASN A 555 -18.62 59.66 -0.37
N ALA A 556 -19.34 58.61 0.04
CA ALA A 556 -18.83 57.67 1.05
C ALA A 556 -17.85 56.63 0.46
N PHE A 557 -16.73 56.37 1.14
CA PHE A 557 -15.86 55.21 0.84
C PHE A 557 -16.67 53.90 0.90
N GLN A 558 -16.60 53.09 -0.16
CA GLN A 558 -17.21 51.75 -0.18
C GLN A 558 -16.41 50.82 0.73
N LEU A 559 -16.95 50.49 1.90
CA LEU A 559 -16.44 49.36 2.68
C LEU A 559 -16.70 48.07 1.89
N MET A 560 -15.66 47.27 1.73
CA MET A 560 -15.80 45.92 1.17
C MET A 560 -16.74 45.09 2.06
N PRO A 561 -17.66 44.31 1.47
CA PRO A 561 -18.46 43.34 2.21
C PRO A 561 -17.58 42.37 3.02
N PRO A 562 -17.99 42.00 4.24
CA PRO A 562 -17.26 40.99 5.00
C PRO A 562 -17.45 39.62 4.35
N ALA A 563 -16.36 38.86 4.18
CA ALA A 563 -16.43 37.47 3.75
C ALA A 563 -16.95 36.56 4.88
N VAL A 564 -17.54 35.42 4.51
CA VAL A 564 -17.83 34.34 5.48
C VAL A 564 -16.49 33.70 5.87
N LEU A 565 -16.21 33.59 7.17
CA LEU A 565 -15.02 32.92 7.68
C LEU A 565 -15.35 31.50 8.18
N ILE A 566 -14.34 30.64 8.30
CA ILE A 566 -14.48 29.29 8.88
C ILE A 566 -15.11 29.35 10.28
N GLU A 567 -14.75 30.36 11.09
CA GLU A 567 -15.31 30.58 12.42
C GLU A 567 -16.82 30.88 12.40
N ASP A 568 -17.32 31.54 11.35
CA ASP A 568 -18.76 31.80 11.21
C ASP A 568 -19.50 30.50 10.91
N LEU A 569 -18.93 29.64 10.05
CA LEU A 569 -19.47 28.33 9.75
C LEU A 569 -19.51 27.42 10.99
N LEU A 570 -18.39 27.31 11.71
CA LEU A 570 -18.31 26.58 12.98
C LEU A 570 -19.36 27.07 13.98
N TRP A 571 -19.55 28.39 14.08
CA TRP A 571 -20.57 28.97 14.94
C TRP A 571 -21.99 28.60 14.48
N CYS A 572 -22.28 28.64 13.18
CA CYS A 572 -23.57 28.21 12.62
C CYS A 572 -23.87 26.73 12.90
N PHE A 573 -22.91 25.83 12.69
CA PHE A 573 -23.08 24.40 12.98
C PHE A 573 -23.25 24.14 14.48
N LYS A 574 -22.41 24.75 15.32
CA LYS A 574 -22.49 24.61 16.79
C LYS A 574 -23.83 25.04 17.38
N ASN A 575 -24.50 26.02 16.79
CA ASN A 575 -25.82 26.48 17.23
C ASN A 575 -26.99 25.78 16.50
N GLY A 576 -26.71 24.83 15.60
CA GLY A 576 -27.73 24.09 14.86
C GLY A 576 -28.52 24.96 13.87
N PHE A 577 -27.91 26.00 13.30
CA PHE A 577 -28.57 26.91 12.36
C PHE A 577 -28.68 26.34 10.94
N VAL A 578 -27.74 25.49 10.55
CA VAL A 578 -27.68 24.90 9.21
C VAL A 578 -28.62 23.70 9.14
N SER A 579 -29.60 23.75 8.24
CA SER A 579 -30.48 22.61 7.94
C SER A 579 -29.75 21.59 7.07
N SER A 580 -29.64 20.34 7.55
CA SER A 580 -29.09 19.23 6.79
C SER A 580 -29.80 19.02 5.45
N GLU A 581 -31.12 19.11 5.41
CA GLU A 581 -31.90 18.90 4.18
C GLU A 581 -31.61 19.99 3.14
N ALA A 582 -31.60 21.25 3.57
CA ALA A 582 -31.30 22.37 2.68
C ALA A 582 -29.85 22.29 2.18
N PHE A 583 -28.90 21.98 3.06
CA PHE A 583 -27.50 21.84 2.69
C PHE A 583 -27.27 20.69 1.70
N VAL A 584 -27.88 19.53 1.93
CA VAL A 584 -27.78 18.37 1.02
C VAL A 584 -28.31 18.68 -0.37
N SER A 585 -29.36 19.51 -0.49
CA SER A 585 -29.92 19.91 -1.79
C SER A 585 -28.92 20.63 -2.71
N PHE A 586 -27.82 21.13 -2.14
CA PHE A 586 -26.75 21.83 -2.81
C PHE A 586 -25.53 20.96 -3.14
N LEU A 587 -25.47 19.72 -2.65
CA LEU A 587 -24.37 18.81 -2.96
C LEU A 587 -24.51 18.30 -4.41
N ASP A 588 -23.37 18.18 -5.09
CA ASP A 588 -23.29 17.49 -6.38
C ASP A 588 -22.52 16.18 -6.15
N CYS A 589 -23.13 15.04 -6.42
CA CYS A 589 -22.49 13.73 -6.26
C CYS A 589 -21.33 13.50 -7.22
N ARG A 590 -21.17 14.35 -8.23
CA ARG A 590 -20.00 14.38 -9.12
C ARG A 590 -18.83 15.16 -8.54
N ASP A 591 -18.99 15.76 -7.36
CA ASP A 591 -17.90 16.43 -6.65
C ASP A 591 -16.74 15.43 -6.40
N PRO A 592 -15.51 15.73 -6.85
CA PRO A 592 -14.37 14.82 -6.73
C PRO A 592 -14.05 14.42 -5.30
N ILE A 593 -14.35 15.27 -4.30
CA ILE A 593 -14.13 14.95 -2.88
C ILE A 593 -15.09 13.84 -2.46
N LEU A 594 -16.38 13.98 -2.78
CA LEU A 594 -17.39 12.96 -2.45
C LEU A 594 -17.06 11.64 -3.15
N GLN A 595 -16.73 11.68 -4.44
CA GLN A 595 -16.35 10.49 -5.20
C GLN A 595 -15.12 9.80 -4.60
N THR A 596 -14.08 10.56 -4.25
CA THR A 596 -12.87 10.02 -3.61
C THR A 596 -13.19 9.32 -2.29
N VAL A 597 -14.05 9.90 -1.45
CA VAL A 597 -14.43 9.33 -0.16
C VAL A 597 -15.25 8.05 -0.34
N VAL A 598 -16.12 7.99 -1.35
CA VAL A 598 -16.86 6.76 -1.72
C VAL A 598 -15.90 5.68 -2.20
N CYS A 599 -14.94 5.99 -3.09
CA CYS A 599 -13.92 5.05 -3.54
C CYS A 599 -13.10 4.47 -2.39
N LEU A 600 -12.68 5.32 -1.43
CA LEU A 600 -11.95 4.86 -0.26
C LEU A 600 -12.81 3.99 0.65
N TYR A 601 -14.09 4.30 0.80
CA TYR A 601 -15.00 3.44 1.56
C TYR A 601 -15.13 2.05 0.92
N ARG A 602 -15.21 1.97 -0.41
CA ARG A 602 -15.14 0.69 -1.14
C ARG A 602 -13.83 -0.04 -0.88
N ALA A 603 -12.71 0.68 -0.96
CA ALA A 603 -11.39 0.12 -0.64
C ALA A 603 -11.31 -0.45 0.78
N SER A 604 -12.00 0.17 1.74
CA SER A 604 -12.05 -0.31 3.12
C SER A 604 -12.65 -1.72 3.23
N ALA A 605 -13.55 -2.12 2.32
CA ALA A 605 -14.13 -3.46 2.31
C ALA A 605 -13.08 -4.56 2.06
N VAL A 606 -11.92 -4.23 1.46
CA VAL A 606 -10.79 -5.15 1.31
C VAL A 606 -9.82 -5.00 2.49
N TYR A 607 -9.46 -3.77 2.84
CA TYR A 607 -8.44 -3.48 3.85
C TYR A 607 -8.87 -3.77 5.30
N ASN A 608 -10.18 -3.75 5.61
CA ASN A 608 -10.69 -4.05 6.96
C ASN A 608 -10.41 -5.51 7.36
N PHE A 609 -10.36 -6.44 6.40
CA PHE A 609 -10.01 -7.84 6.66
C PHE A 609 -8.50 -8.09 6.72
N MET A 610 -7.70 -7.13 6.24
CA MET A 610 -6.24 -7.21 6.19
C MET A 610 -5.61 -5.98 6.86
N PRO A 611 -5.77 -5.78 8.18
CA PRO A 611 -5.33 -4.56 8.87
C PRO A 611 -3.80 -4.36 8.87
N ARG A 612 -3.02 -5.41 8.55
CA ARG A 612 -1.57 -5.34 8.37
C ARG A 612 -1.15 -4.86 6.98
N LEU A 613 -2.09 -4.86 6.03
CA LEU A 613 -1.85 -4.41 4.67
C LEU A 613 -1.60 -2.91 4.65
N SER A 614 -0.58 -2.51 3.92
CA SER A 614 -0.17 -1.12 3.80
C SER A 614 -0.33 -0.61 2.38
N VAL A 615 -0.46 0.71 2.28
CA VAL A 615 -0.63 1.48 1.06
C VAL A 615 0.69 2.12 0.72
N LEU A 616 1.15 1.94 -0.51
CA LEU A 616 2.36 2.51 -1.03
C LEU A 616 2.17 4.01 -1.28
N ILE A 617 3.07 4.84 -0.75
CA ILE A 617 2.93 6.30 -0.82
C ILE A 617 2.92 6.81 -2.27
N ARG A 618 3.69 6.21 -3.18
CA ARG A 618 3.68 6.64 -4.59
C ARG A 618 2.31 6.48 -5.26
N SER A 619 1.49 5.53 -4.79
CA SER A 619 0.14 5.28 -5.32
C SER A 619 -0.86 6.39 -5.00
N ILE A 620 -0.50 7.34 -4.13
CA ILE A 620 -1.37 8.45 -3.71
C ILE A 620 -0.85 9.82 -4.15
N GLN A 621 0.19 9.84 -5.00
CA GLN A 621 0.74 11.08 -5.58
C GLN A 621 -0.09 11.61 -6.75
N LYS A 622 -0.89 10.74 -7.38
CA LYS A 622 -1.81 11.06 -8.48
C LYS A 622 -3.27 11.03 -7.99
N PRO A 623 -4.21 11.65 -8.73
CA PRO A 623 -5.61 11.61 -8.37
C PRO A 623 -6.13 10.17 -8.24
N LEU A 624 -6.80 9.86 -7.12
CA LEU A 624 -7.36 8.52 -6.88
C LEU A 624 -8.32 8.09 -8.01
N LEU A 625 -9.14 9.03 -8.46
CA LEU A 625 -10.19 8.83 -9.47
C LEU A 625 -9.67 8.62 -10.90
N ASP A 626 -8.37 8.74 -11.14
CA ASP A 626 -7.75 8.42 -12.44
C ASP A 626 -7.34 6.94 -12.55
N ASN A 627 -7.49 6.17 -11.47
CA ASN A 627 -7.15 4.74 -11.46
C ASN A 627 -8.32 3.89 -11.99
N PHE A 628 -7.99 2.80 -12.67
CA PHE A 628 -9.00 1.98 -13.37
C PHE A 628 -10.03 1.36 -12.41
N TRP A 629 -9.60 0.95 -11.21
CA TRP A 629 -10.50 0.44 -10.19
C TRP A 629 -11.43 1.52 -9.60
N ALA A 630 -11.06 2.79 -9.69
CA ALA A 630 -11.87 3.91 -9.21
C ALA A 630 -12.88 4.42 -10.24
N ALA A 631 -12.75 4.01 -11.51
CA ALA A 631 -13.58 4.45 -12.63
C ALA A 631 -14.74 3.49 -12.95
N GLU A 632 -15.04 2.54 -12.07
CA GLU A 632 -16.11 1.55 -12.28
C GLU A 632 -17.49 2.26 -12.32
N PRO A 633 -18.27 2.17 -13.41
CA PRO A 633 -19.52 2.91 -13.57
C PRO A 633 -20.52 2.68 -12.44
N ASP A 634 -20.63 1.43 -11.99
CA ASP A 634 -21.49 0.97 -10.90
C ASP A 634 -21.29 1.75 -9.59
N TRP A 635 -20.10 2.33 -9.37
CA TRP A 635 -19.79 3.05 -8.15
C TRP A 635 -20.57 4.36 -8.03
N PHE A 636 -20.85 4.99 -9.17
CA PHE A 636 -21.40 6.33 -9.22
C PHE A 636 -22.80 6.40 -9.84
N GLU A 637 -23.24 5.36 -10.57
CA GLU A 637 -24.59 5.30 -11.13
C GLU A 637 -25.68 5.52 -10.08
N SER A 638 -25.57 4.88 -8.91
CA SER A 638 -26.51 5.06 -7.79
C SER A 638 -26.47 6.46 -7.16
N LEU A 639 -25.35 7.16 -7.32
CA LEU A 639 -25.14 8.51 -6.78
C LEU A 639 -25.60 9.62 -7.74
N HIS A 640 -25.79 9.31 -9.02
CA HIS A 640 -26.13 10.32 -10.03
C HIS A 640 -27.62 10.64 -10.15
N SER A 641 -28.52 9.82 -9.59
CA SER A 641 -29.96 10.10 -9.57
C SER A 641 -30.40 10.80 -8.27
N ARG A 642 -31.22 11.85 -8.38
CA ARG A 642 -31.77 12.60 -7.24
C ARG A 642 -32.67 11.75 -6.34
N GLU A 643 -33.34 10.75 -6.91
CA GLU A 643 -34.13 9.75 -6.18
C GLU A 643 -33.23 8.68 -5.52
N GLY A 644 -32.09 8.32 -6.14
CA GLY A 644 -31.14 7.33 -5.61
C GLY A 644 -30.38 7.76 -4.34
N LEU A 645 -30.25 9.08 -4.10
CA LEU A 645 -29.73 9.65 -2.84
C LEU A 645 -30.59 9.28 -1.63
N LYS A 646 -31.88 8.94 -1.83
CA LYS A 646 -32.83 8.63 -0.76
C LYS A 646 -33.11 7.13 -0.59
N ASP A 647 -33.07 6.34 -1.68
CA ASP A 647 -33.60 4.95 -1.66
C ASP A 647 -32.64 3.82 -2.07
N THR A 648 -31.38 4.08 -2.43
CA THR A 648 -30.43 3.02 -2.84
C THR A 648 -29.34 2.73 -1.79
N ARG A 649 -29.05 1.45 -1.54
CA ARG A 649 -27.85 1.02 -0.81
C ARG A 649 -26.71 0.86 -1.81
N LEU A 650 -25.51 1.35 -1.46
CA LEU A 650 -24.28 1.06 -2.20
C LEU A 650 -24.15 -0.47 -2.40
N PRO A 651 -23.97 -0.99 -3.65
CA PRO A 651 -23.90 -2.43 -3.91
C PRO A 651 -22.96 -3.15 -2.94
N ALA A 652 -23.39 -4.25 -2.34
CA ALA A 652 -22.78 -4.75 -1.12
C ALA A 652 -21.38 -5.35 -1.28
N GLN A 653 -21.00 -5.85 -2.47
CA GLN A 653 -19.77 -6.63 -2.65
C GLN A 653 -18.96 -6.17 -3.85
N LEU A 654 -17.63 -6.13 -3.67
CA LEU A 654 -16.68 -5.95 -4.78
C LEU A 654 -16.43 -7.29 -5.44
N LYS A 655 -16.36 -7.29 -6.78
CA LYS A 655 -15.97 -8.48 -7.53
C LYS A 655 -14.48 -8.78 -7.29
N PRO A 656 -14.05 -10.06 -7.35
CA PRO A 656 -12.66 -10.44 -7.10
C PRO A 656 -11.64 -9.67 -7.95
N GLU A 657 -11.95 -9.39 -9.22
CA GLU A 657 -11.08 -8.69 -10.16
C GLU A 657 -10.81 -7.25 -9.68
N VAL A 658 -11.85 -6.56 -9.20
CA VAL A 658 -11.75 -5.20 -8.65
C VAL A 658 -10.91 -5.20 -7.36
N CYS A 659 -11.09 -6.22 -6.51
CA CYS A 659 -10.23 -6.41 -5.34
C CYS A 659 -8.75 -6.56 -5.73
N MET A 660 -8.45 -7.35 -6.77
CA MET A 660 -7.08 -7.53 -7.26
C MET A 660 -6.50 -6.26 -7.88
N GLN A 661 -7.29 -5.49 -8.65
CA GLN A 661 -6.86 -4.17 -9.15
C GLN A 661 -6.53 -3.21 -8.02
N LEU A 662 -7.38 -3.19 -7.00
CA LEU A 662 -7.25 -2.30 -5.86
C LEU A 662 -5.97 -2.59 -5.06
N ILE A 663 -5.69 -3.87 -4.79
CA ILE A 663 -4.44 -4.29 -4.13
C ILE A 663 -3.24 -4.00 -5.04
N ALA A 664 -3.32 -4.33 -6.33
CA ALA A 664 -2.26 -4.03 -7.29
C ALA A 664 -1.91 -2.53 -7.31
N HIS A 665 -2.90 -1.65 -7.26
CA HIS A 665 -2.68 -0.21 -7.21
C HIS A 665 -2.17 0.27 -5.84
N LEU A 666 -2.96 0.08 -4.78
CA LEU A 666 -2.69 0.69 -3.48
C LEU A 666 -1.51 0.03 -2.77
N MET A 667 -1.33 -1.28 -2.87
CA MET A 667 -0.20 -1.98 -2.23
C MET A 667 1.01 -2.08 -3.15
N CYS A 668 0.82 -2.42 -4.43
CA CYS A 668 1.94 -2.75 -5.32
C CYS A 668 2.39 -1.56 -6.19
N GLY A 669 1.53 -0.55 -6.36
CA GLY A 669 1.82 0.63 -7.19
C GLY A 669 1.55 0.43 -8.68
N TYR A 670 0.77 -0.59 -9.07
CA TYR A 670 0.45 -0.94 -10.45
C TYR A 670 -1.01 -0.61 -10.78
N ASN A 671 -1.22 0.27 -11.76
CA ASN A 671 -2.57 0.63 -12.23
C ASN A 671 -2.95 -0.22 -13.45
N ILE A 672 -3.50 -1.41 -13.20
CA ILE A 672 -3.82 -2.41 -14.23
C ILE A 672 -5.26 -2.25 -14.71
N HIS A 673 -5.46 -2.18 -16.03
CA HIS A 673 -6.78 -2.06 -16.65
C HIS A 673 -7.62 -3.33 -16.43
N SER A 674 -8.95 -3.17 -16.25
CA SER A 674 -9.85 -4.28 -15.91
C SER A 674 -9.90 -5.36 -16.99
N SER A 675 -9.83 -4.97 -18.26
CA SER A 675 -9.81 -5.92 -19.39
C SER A 675 -8.57 -6.82 -19.42
N ALA A 676 -7.52 -6.50 -18.65
CA ALA A 676 -6.31 -7.32 -18.55
C ALA A 676 -6.39 -8.35 -17.42
N ILE A 677 -7.45 -8.31 -16.61
CA ILE A 677 -7.66 -9.22 -15.48
C ILE A 677 -8.80 -10.16 -15.82
N PRO A 678 -8.54 -11.48 -15.90
CA PRO A 678 -9.56 -12.45 -16.22
C PRO A 678 -10.50 -12.67 -15.03
N THR A 679 -11.72 -13.14 -15.30
CA THR A 679 -12.73 -13.36 -14.27
C THR A 679 -12.42 -14.55 -13.36
N ASN A 680 -11.66 -15.53 -13.85
CA ASN A 680 -11.19 -16.69 -13.11
C ASN A 680 -9.85 -16.42 -12.39
N ILE A 681 -9.66 -15.20 -11.90
CA ILE A 681 -8.46 -14.83 -11.14
C ILE A 681 -8.42 -15.56 -9.79
N MET A 682 -7.33 -16.26 -9.51
CA MET A 682 -7.12 -16.97 -8.25
C MET A 682 -6.41 -16.12 -7.19
N GLY A 683 -5.73 -15.05 -7.59
CA GLY A 683 -5.04 -14.16 -6.67
C GLY A 683 -3.86 -13.44 -7.30
N ILE A 684 -3.08 -12.77 -6.44
CA ILE A 684 -1.82 -12.12 -6.80
C ILE A 684 -0.70 -12.54 -5.85
N SER A 685 0.54 -12.57 -6.34
CA SER A 685 1.76 -12.72 -5.55
C SER A 685 2.62 -11.47 -5.74
N PHE A 686 3.08 -10.90 -4.63
CA PHE A 686 3.91 -9.70 -4.62
C PHE A 686 4.78 -9.66 -3.36
N GLU A 687 6.09 -9.50 -3.54
CA GLU A 687 7.10 -9.53 -2.48
C GLU A 687 7.01 -10.80 -1.61
N ASP A 688 6.61 -10.67 -0.33
CA ASP A 688 6.46 -11.77 0.62
C ASP A 688 5.01 -12.21 0.83
N SER A 689 4.08 -11.72 0.00
CA SER A 689 2.65 -11.92 0.21
C SER A 689 1.96 -12.53 -1.02
N ILE A 690 1.05 -13.47 -0.77
CA ILE A 690 0.06 -13.99 -1.71
C ILE A 690 -1.33 -13.52 -1.24
N PHE A 691 -2.08 -12.86 -2.12
CA PHE A 691 -3.44 -12.40 -1.85
C PHE A 691 -4.42 -13.19 -2.70
N VAL A 692 -5.38 -13.84 -2.06
CA VAL A 692 -6.30 -14.78 -2.72
C VAL A 692 -7.73 -14.52 -2.25
N PRO A 693 -8.75 -14.67 -3.12
CA PRO A 693 -10.13 -14.70 -2.69
C PRO A 693 -10.33 -15.74 -1.58
N SER A 694 -10.90 -15.36 -0.45
CA SER A 694 -10.98 -16.22 0.74
C SER A 694 -11.72 -17.53 0.46
N LYS A 695 -12.71 -17.53 -0.43
CA LYS A 695 -13.44 -18.74 -0.83
C LYS A 695 -12.51 -19.87 -1.33
N ILE A 696 -11.37 -19.55 -1.93
CA ILE A 696 -10.45 -20.52 -2.53
C ILE A 696 -9.65 -21.31 -1.48
N VAL A 697 -9.35 -20.69 -0.33
CA VAL A 697 -8.43 -21.25 0.69
C VAL A 697 -9.12 -21.64 1.99
N HIS A 698 -10.43 -21.45 2.07
CA HIS A 698 -11.25 -21.80 3.23
C HIS A 698 -12.27 -22.89 2.87
N ASP A 699 -12.87 -23.47 3.91
CA ASP A 699 -13.90 -24.49 3.77
C ASP A 699 -15.06 -23.99 2.87
N PRO A 700 -15.36 -24.67 1.75
CA PRO A 700 -16.42 -24.24 0.83
C PRO A 700 -17.82 -24.31 1.44
N ALA A 701 -18.02 -24.97 2.59
CA ALA A 701 -19.30 -24.93 3.31
C ALA A 701 -19.53 -23.60 4.06
N ARG A 702 -18.50 -22.75 4.19
CA ARG A 702 -18.61 -21.44 4.83
C ARG A 702 -18.91 -20.36 3.80
N GLU A 703 -19.80 -19.44 4.16
CA GLU A 703 -20.09 -18.27 3.35
C GLU A 703 -19.02 -17.19 3.57
N TYR A 704 -18.39 -16.76 2.48
CA TYR A 704 -17.51 -15.60 2.45
C TYR A 704 -18.04 -14.60 1.42
N GLU A 705 -17.91 -13.30 1.70
CA GLU A 705 -18.21 -12.26 0.71
C GLU A 705 -17.19 -12.28 -0.43
N ALA A 706 -17.60 -11.88 -1.64
CA ALA A 706 -16.68 -11.81 -2.79
C ALA A 706 -15.49 -10.85 -2.56
N SER A 707 -15.70 -9.82 -1.73
CA SER A 707 -14.68 -8.85 -1.30
C SER A 707 -13.70 -9.39 -0.26
N HIS A 708 -13.97 -10.55 0.36
CA HIS A 708 -13.07 -11.13 1.34
C HIS A 708 -11.82 -11.68 0.63
N VAL A 709 -10.69 -11.04 0.88
CA VAL A 709 -9.36 -11.47 0.43
C VAL A 709 -8.55 -11.92 1.64
N THR A 710 -7.86 -13.04 1.48
CA THR A 710 -6.92 -13.57 2.45
C THR A 710 -5.49 -13.23 2.02
N GLN A 711 -4.72 -12.61 2.92
CA GLN A 711 -3.27 -12.47 2.77
C GLN A 711 -2.58 -13.68 3.40
N ILE A 712 -1.69 -14.30 2.65
CA ILE A 712 -0.87 -15.43 3.06
C ILE A 712 0.59 -14.97 2.99
N LEU A 713 1.36 -15.12 4.07
CA LEU A 713 2.81 -15.00 3.99
C LEU A 713 3.33 -16.08 3.03
N GLY A 714 3.96 -15.67 1.94
CA GLY A 714 4.37 -16.57 0.88
C GLY A 714 4.51 -15.84 -0.45
N ASN A 715 5.20 -16.48 -1.39
CA ASN A 715 5.34 -15.97 -2.76
C ASN A 715 5.66 -17.14 -3.69
N ILE A 716 5.59 -16.87 -4.99
CA ILE A 716 5.82 -17.89 -6.03
C ILE A 716 7.23 -17.81 -6.66
N GLY A 717 8.16 -17.07 -6.03
CA GLY A 717 9.55 -16.93 -6.50
C GLY A 717 9.72 -16.18 -7.82
N ARG A 718 8.77 -15.31 -8.20
CA ARG A 718 8.84 -14.47 -9.41
C ARG A 718 9.00 -12.98 -9.06
N PRO A 719 9.72 -12.21 -9.88
CA PRO A 719 9.88 -10.77 -9.68
C PRO A 719 8.60 -9.99 -10.03
N GLY A 720 8.46 -8.81 -9.43
CA GLY A 720 7.34 -7.89 -9.71
C GLY A 720 6.00 -8.37 -9.15
N LEU A 721 4.91 -7.86 -9.72
CA LEU A 721 3.55 -8.31 -9.41
C LEU A 721 3.17 -9.48 -10.31
N VAL A 722 2.70 -10.59 -9.74
CA VAL A 722 2.20 -11.72 -10.53
C VAL A 722 0.74 -12.01 -10.21
N MET A 723 -0.12 -11.90 -11.21
CA MET A 723 -1.52 -12.31 -11.17
C MET A 723 -1.64 -13.79 -11.57
N LEU A 724 -2.44 -14.56 -10.84
CA LEU A 724 -2.63 -16.00 -11.04
C LEU A 724 -4.01 -16.26 -11.63
N THR A 725 -4.08 -16.89 -12.79
CA THR A 725 -5.35 -17.25 -13.46
C THR A 725 -5.42 -18.76 -13.69
N SER A 726 -6.62 -19.32 -13.59
CA SER A 726 -6.85 -20.73 -13.87
C SER A 726 -6.70 -21.01 -15.37
N PRO A 727 -6.34 -22.25 -15.77
CA PRO A 727 -6.23 -22.61 -17.18
C PRO A 727 -7.60 -22.53 -17.86
N ALA A 728 -7.62 -22.09 -19.11
CA ALA A 728 -8.87 -21.95 -19.86
C ALA A 728 -9.60 -23.29 -20.07
N ASN A 729 -8.85 -24.39 -20.15
CA ASN A 729 -9.38 -25.74 -20.32
C ASN A 729 -8.75 -26.68 -19.29
N PRO A 730 -9.29 -26.79 -18.06
CA PRO A 730 -8.86 -27.78 -17.08
C PRO A 730 -8.97 -29.20 -17.67
N MET A 731 -7.95 -30.03 -17.44
CA MET A 731 -7.90 -31.37 -18.03
C MET A 731 -8.36 -32.44 -17.04
N LEU A 732 -8.93 -33.53 -17.55
CA LEU A 732 -9.21 -34.74 -16.78
C LEU A 732 -8.32 -35.87 -17.27
N ALA A 733 -7.84 -36.70 -16.35
CA ALA A 733 -7.17 -37.93 -16.69
C ALA A 733 -8.13 -38.83 -17.50
N PRO A 734 -7.64 -39.44 -18.60
CA PRO A 734 -8.45 -40.35 -19.39
C PRO A 734 -8.90 -41.54 -18.54
N LEU A 735 -10.11 -42.03 -18.79
CA LEU A 735 -10.56 -43.28 -18.19
C LEU A 735 -9.72 -44.42 -18.75
N ASP A 736 -9.13 -45.20 -17.86
CA ASP A 736 -8.34 -46.37 -18.22
C ASP A 736 -9.28 -47.52 -18.55
N GLU A 737 -9.66 -47.64 -19.83
CA GLU A 737 -10.56 -48.70 -20.32
C GLU A 737 -10.04 -50.12 -20.04
N ALA A 738 -8.72 -50.29 -19.83
CA ALA A 738 -8.11 -51.56 -19.49
C ALA A 738 -8.22 -51.91 -17.99
N LYS A 739 -8.40 -50.90 -17.12
CA LYS A 739 -8.86 -51.11 -15.74
C LYS A 739 -10.37 -51.27 -15.77
N TRP A 740 -10.83 -52.47 -16.08
CA TRP A 740 -12.22 -52.88 -15.91
C TRP A 740 -12.55 -52.93 -14.41
N ARG A 741 -12.66 -51.75 -13.78
CA ARG A 741 -13.23 -51.63 -12.44
C ARG A 741 -14.70 -52.00 -12.62
N ILE A 742 -15.11 -53.11 -12.02
CA ILE A 742 -16.53 -53.41 -11.86
C ILE A 742 -17.07 -52.25 -11.02
N TYR A 743 -17.70 -51.27 -11.68
CA TYR A 743 -18.28 -50.10 -11.03
C TYR A 743 -19.43 -50.57 -10.16
N ASN A 744 -19.13 -50.85 -8.90
CA ASN A 744 -20.16 -51.16 -7.95
C ASN A 744 -20.60 -49.83 -7.35
N MET A 745 -21.64 -49.22 -7.94
CA MET A 745 -22.36 -48.12 -7.31
C MET A 745 -23.07 -48.66 -6.06
N HIS A 746 -22.30 -48.87 -5.01
CA HIS A 746 -22.73 -49.48 -3.77
C HIS A 746 -23.80 -48.59 -3.12
N GLU A 747 -24.86 -49.19 -2.61
CA GLU A 747 -25.85 -48.43 -1.83
C GLU A 747 -25.17 -47.84 -0.59
N PHE A 748 -25.47 -46.58 -0.31
CA PHE A 748 -24.93 -45.90 0.86
C PHE A 748 -25.42 -46.58 2.14
N ASN A 749 -24.47 -47.12 2.90
CA ASN A 749 -24.74 -47.93 4.10
C ASN A 749 -25.16 -47.10 5.34
N GLY A 750 -25.32 -45.77 5.19
CA GLY A 750 -25.67 -44.86 6.27
C GLY A 750 -24.48 -44.36 7.11
N LYS A 751 -23.24 -44.73 6.76
CA LYS A 751 -22.01 -44.27 7.45
C LYS A 751 -21.26 -43.25 6.59
N PRO A 752 -20.95 -42.05 7.13
CA PRO A 752 -20.17 -41.04 6.43
C PRO A 752 -18.68 -41.38 6.48
N GLU A 753 -18.25 -42.37 5.70
CA GLU A 753 -16.84 -42.75 5.56
C GLU A 753 -16.17 -41.89 4.48
N ASN A 754 -14.96 -41.40 4.75
CA ASN A 754 -14.21 -40.62 3.77
C ASN A 754 -13.39 -41.56 2.88
N MET A 755 -13.97 -41.97 1.75
CA MET A 755 -13.32 -42.85 0.77
C MET A 755 -12.28 -42.15 -0.11
N LEU A 756 -12.19 -40.82 -0.03
CA LEU A 756 -11.26 -39.99 -0.80
C LEU A 756 -10.18 -39.35 0.11
N ASP A 757 -9.86 -39.97 1.24
CA ASP A 757 -8.91 -39.44 2.23
C ASP A 757 -7.47 -39.32 1.70
N ALA A 758 -7.11 -40.08 0.67
CA ALA A 758 -5.84 -40.00 -0.05
C ALA A 758 -5.78 -38.89 -1.11
N THR A 759 -6.85 -38.09 -1.26
CA THR A 759 -6.91 -36.98 -2.22
C THR A 759 -6.16 -35.75 -1.70
N SER A 760 -5.44 -35.09 -2.60
CA SER A 760 -4.68 -33.87 -2.34
C SER A 760 -4.75 -32.90 -3.52
N LEU A 761 -4.59 -31.60 -3.23
CA LEU A 761 -4.54 -30.53 -4.23
C LEU A 761 -3.12 -29.98 -4.35
N HIS A 762 -2.65 -29.78 -5.58
CA HIS A 762 -1.29 -29.30 -5.87
C HIS A 762 -1.33 -28.13 -6.84
N LEU A 763 -0.78 -26.98 -6.43
CA LEU A 763 -0.60 -25.83 -7.30
C LEU A 763 0.71 -25.92 -8.08
N SER A 764 0.62 -25.77 -9.40
CA SER A 764 1.77 -25.64 -10.30
C SER A 764 1.55 -24.52 -11.31
N PHE A 765 2.58 -24.16 -12.07
CA PHE A 765 2.50 -23.10 -13.08
C PHE A 765 2.93 -23.63 -14.43
N THR A 766 2.22 -23.24 -15.48
CA THR A 766 2.65 -23.57 -16.85
C THR A 766 3.76 -22.61 -17.31
N ASN A 767 4.27 -22.84 -18.52
CA ASN A 767 5.20 -21.91 -19.15
C ASN A 767 4.50 -20.70 -19.79
N TRP A 768 3.15 -20.65 -19.74
CA TRP A 768 2.41 -19.51 -20.28
C TRP A 768 2.44 -18.34 -19.30
N SER A 769 2.78 -17.17 -19.83
CA SER A 769 2.69 -15.91 -19.11
C SER A 769 2.48 -14.76 -20.07
N GLN A 770 1.74 -13.75 -19.62
CA GLN A 770 1.46 -12.54 -20.38
C GLN A 770 1.93 -11.31 -19.59
N PRO A 771 2.79 -10.45 -20.16
CA PRO A 771 3.09 -9.14 -19.58
C PRO A 771 1.83 -8.28 -19.47
N LEU A 772 1.62 -7.70 -18.30
CA LEU A 772 0.52 -6.76 -18.05
C LEU A 772 1.03 -5.33 -18.20
N ASN A 773 0.23 -4.48 -18.86
CA ASN A 773 0.53 -3.05 -18.90
C ASN A 773 0.24 -2.44 -17.53
N SER A 774 1.31 -2.15 -16.80
CA SER A 774 1.31 -1.56 -15.45
C SER A 774 1.10 -0.05 -15.43
N GLY A 775 1.11 0.62 -16.60
CA GLY A 775 1.11 2.08 -16.71
C GLY A 775 2.49 2.71 -16.42
N GLY A 776 3.56 1.92 -16.38
CA GLY A 776 4.94 2.38 -16.22
C GLY A 776 5.50 3.12 -17.45
N PRO A 777 6.66 3.78 -17.34
CA PRO A 777 7.30 4.46 -18.47
C PRO A 777 7.63 3.45 -19.59
N SER A 778 7.26 3.78 -20.82
CA SER A 778 7.60 2.94 -21.97
C SER A 778 9.11 2.78 -22.11
N GLY A 779 9.56 1.57 -22.44
CA GLY A 779 10.97 1.26 -22.72
C GLY A 779 11.82 0.84 -21.52
N MET A 780 11.25 0.67 -20.33
CA MET A 780 11.94 0.06 -19.18
C MET A 780 12.22 -1.43 -19.42
N GLN A 781 13.39 -1.93 -19.00
CA GLN A 781 13.75 -3.34 -19.12
C GLN A 781 13.30 -4.16 -17.90
N GLY A 782 12.46 -5.18 -18.13
CA GLY A 782 11.97 -6.11 -17.11
C GLY A 782 10.44 -6.14 -17.03
N ALA A 783 9.87 -7.29 -16.69
CA ALA A 783 8.43 -7.40 -16.49
C ALA A 783 8.05 -6.84 -15.11
N GLU A 784 7.34 -5.71 -15.10
CA GLU A 784 6.84 -5.08 -13.87
C GLU A 784 5.63 -5.83 -13.28
N ALA A 785 4.76 -6.34 -14.17
CA ALA A 785 3.59 -7.13 -13.83
C ALA A 785 3.35 -8.25 -14.86
N LEU A 786 2.97 -9.44 -14.38
CA LEU A 786 2.73 -10.63 -15.19
C LEU A 786 1.39 -11.27 -14.83
N LEU A 787 0.70 -11.80 -15.82
CA LEU A 787 -0.36 -12.79 -15.66
C LEU A 787 0.23 -14.17 -15.93
N VAL A 788 0.08 -15.10 -14.99
CA VAL A 788 0.61 -16.46 -15.08
C VAL A 788 -0.53 -17.45 -14.91
N GLU A 789 -0.52 -18.46 -15.78
CA GLU A 789 -1.46 -19.57 -15.69
C GLU A 789 -1.01 -20.54 -14.58
N ALA A 790 -1.88 -20.72 -13.60
CA ALA A 790 -1.68 -21.59 -12.46
C ALA A 790 -2.65 -22.77 -12.53
N VAL A 791 -2.11 -23.99 -12.44
CA VAL A 791 -2.89 -25.22 -12.52
C VAL A 791 -3.06 -25.77 -11.12
N VAL A 792 -4.31 -25.95 -10.67
CA VAL A 792 -4.63 -26.68 -9.45
C VAL A 792 -5.00 -28.11 -9.83
N SER A 793 -4.09 -29.04 -9.57
CA SER A 793 -4.29 -30.46 -9.90
C SER A 793 -4.76 -31.25 -8.70
N ILE A 794 -5.80 -32.05 -8.89
CA ILE A 794 -6.29 -33.08 -7.98
C ILE A 794 -5.43 -34.33 -8.16
N ARG A 795 -4.90 -34.84 -7.05
CA ARG A 795 -4.18 -36.11 -7.02
C ARG A 795 -4.75 -37.03 -5.96
N ASP A 796 -5.04 -38.26 -6.35
CA ASP A 796 -5.50 -39.30 -5.45
C ASP A 796 -4.44 -40.40 -5.33
N SER A 797 -3.99 -40.68 -4.11
CA SER A 797 -2.85 -41.59 -3.86
C SER A 797 -1.60 -41.25 -4.70
N GLY A 798 -1.39 -39.95 -4.95
CA GLY A 798 -0.30 -39.42 -5.77
C GLY A 798 -0.49 -39.49 -7.29
N GLN A 799 -1.55 -40.15 -7.79
CA GLN A 799 -1.89 -40.20 -9.21
C GLN A 799 -2.70 -38.98 -9.61
N TRP A 800 -2.40 -38.40 -10.79
CA TRP A 800 -3.16 -37.26 -11.31
C TRP A 800 -4.55 -37.71 -11.73
N VAL A 801 -5.56 -37.05 -11.17
CA VAL A 801 -6.97 -37.27 -11.47
C VAL A 801 -7.42 -36.24 -12.49
N GLY A 802 -7.18 -34.95 -12.23
CA GLY A 802 -7.58 -33.88 -13.14
C GLY A 802 -7.28 -32.53 -12.54
N ASP A 803 -7.65 -31.47 -13.24
CA ASP A 803 -7.44 -30.09 -12.84
C ASP A 803 -8.77 -29.42 -12.48
N VAL A 804 -8.72 -28.46 -11.56
CA VAL A 804 -9.90 -27.74 -11.09
C VAL A 804 -9.73 -26.23 -11.23
N ASP A 805 -10.70 -25.57 -11.85
CA ASP A 805 -10.83 -24.11 -11.77
C ASP A 805 -11.66 -23.74 -10.54
N ALA A 806 -10.99 -23.68 -9.39
CA ALA A 806 -11.63 -23.35 -8.13
C ALA A 806 -12.24 -21.93 -8.12
N ALA A 807 -11.63 -20.98 -8.84
CA ALA A 807 -12.11 -19.61 -8.90
C ALA A 807 -13.47 -19.54 -9.61
N THR A 808 -13.60 -20.18 -10.78
CA THR A 808 -14.86 -20.23 -11.52
C THR A 808 -15.90 -21.09 -10.81
N ALA A 809 -15.52 -22.26 -10.30
CA ALA A 809 -16.45 -23.18 -9.64
C ALA A 809 -17.14 -22.52 -8.43
N LEU A 810 -16.37 -21.91 -7.51
CA LEU A 810 -16.91 -21.32 -6.28
C LEU A 810 -17.70 -20.01 -6.51
N GLY A 811 -17.64 -19.45 -7.72
CA GLY A 811 -18.45 -18.32 -8.16
C GLY A 811 -19.65 -18.71 -9.02
N CYS A 812 -19.85 -20.00 -9.30
CA CYS A 812 -20.87 -20.47 -10.22
C CYS A 812 -22.22 -20.65 -9.51
N ASP A 813 -23.28 -20.02 -10.04
CA ASP A 813 -24.66 -20.12 -9.52
C ASP A 813 -25.23 -21.54 -9.59
N MET A 814 -24.60 -22.43 -10.37
CA MET A 814 -24.97 -23.84 -10.46
C MET A 814 -24.49 -24.67 -9.25
N ILE A 815 -23.59 -24.13 -8.41
CA ILE A 815 -23.11 -24.81 -7.21
C ILE A 815 -23.92 -24.36 -6.00
N TYR A 816 -24.73 -25.27 -5.47
CA TYR A 816 -25.47 -25.03 -4.25
C TYR A 816 -24.68 -25.49 -3.01
N GLN A 817 -24.39 -24.56 -2.10
CA GLN A 817 -23.78 -24.89 -0.81
C GLN A 817 -24.85 -25.44 0.14
N VAL A 818 -24.76 -26.74 0.43
CA VAL A 818 -25.64 -27.39 1.42
C VAL A 818 -25.14 -27.06 2.82
N LYS A 819 -25.90 -26.27 3.57
CA LYS A 819 -25.59 -26.00 4.99
C LYS A 819 -25.91 -27.24 5.83
N PRO A 820 -25.03 -27.66 6.75
CA PRO A 820 -25.35 -28.73 7.69
C PRO A 820 -26.63 -28.37 8.45
N ASN A 821 -27.61 -29.27 8.51
CA ASN A 821 -28.79 -29.08 9.35
C ASN A 821 -28.48 -29.62 10.76
N PRO A 822 -28.18 -28.77 11.76
CA PRO A 822 -27.84 -29.22 13.11
C PRO A 822 -29.03 -29.89 13.83
N ASN A 823 -30.25 -29.73 13.32
CA ASN A 823 -31.49 -30.21 13.92
C ASN A 823 -32.15 -31.31 13.08
N CYS A 824 -31.36 -32.15 12.40
CA CYS A 824 -31.91 -33.29 11.68
C CYS A 824 -32.62 -34.25 12.66
N SER A 825 -33.87 -34.60 12.39
CA SER A 825 -34.72 -35.43 13.27
C SER A 825 -34.46 -36.93 13.16
N HIS A 826 -33.43 -37.32 12.41
CA HIS A 826 -33.09 -38.72 12.17
C HIS A 826 -32.12 -39.26 13.24
N LYS A 827 -32.25 -40.54 13.58
CA LYS A 827 -31.28 -41.18 14.49
C LYS A 827 -29.88 -41.20 13.85
N PRO A 828 -28.80 -41.03 14.61
CA PRO A 828 -27.45 -41.26 14.09
C PRO A 828 -27.37 -42.66 13.44
N HIS A 829 -26.78 -42.75 12.26
CA HIS A 829 -26.65 -44.00 11.48
C HIS A 829 -27.95 -44.62 10.98
N SER A 830 -29.06 -43.86 10.94
CA SER A 830 -30.25 -44.32 10.22
C SER A 830 -30.02 -44.25 8.71
N LEU A 831 -30.49 -45.29 8.00
CA LEU A 831 -30.45 -45.31 6.54
C LEU A 831 -31.29 -44.14 6.00
N PRO A 832 -30.80 -43.45 4.95
CA PRO A 832 -31.57 -42.39 4.31
C PRO A 832 -32.89 -42.97 3.77
N THR A 833 -33.95 -42.18 3.83
CA THR A 833 -35.26 -42.54 3.24
C THR A 833 -35.24 -42.54 1.72
N THR A 834 -34.20 -41.98 1.11
CA THR A 834 -33.97 -41.90 -0.33
C THR A 834 -32.82 -42.82 -0.69
N ALA A 835 -32.92 -43.55 -1.80
CA ALA A 835 -31.82 -44.39 -2.29
C ALA A 835 -30.63 -43.49 -2.65
N MET A 836 -29.52 -43.69 -1.95
CA MET A 836 -28.26 -42.96 -2.13
C MET A 836 -27.16 -43.95 -2.51
N ILE A 837 -26.22 -43.52 -3.34
CA ILE A 837 -25.06 -44.30 -3.77
C ILE A 837 -23.83 -43.79 -3.03
N SER A 838 -22.98 -44.71 -2.57
CA SER A 838 -21.66 -44.38 -2.02
C SER A 838 -20.70 -44.06 -3.17
N ILE A 839 -20.00 -42.92 -3.08
CA ILE A 839 -18.91 -42.58 -3.98
C ILE A 839 -17.59 -42.99 -3.32
N GLU A 840 -16.97 -44.02 -3.84
CA GLU A 840 -15.76 -44.63 -3.25
C GLU A 840 -14.48 -44.27 -4.00
N CYS A 841 -14.60 -43.77 -5.23
CA CYS A 841 -13.46 -43.27 -6.00
C CYS A 841 -13.82 -42.14 -6.99
N TRP A 842 -12.79 -41.47 -7.51
CA TRP A 842 -12.96 -40.39 -8.49
C TRP A 842 -13.59 -40.83 -9.82
N ASP A 843 -13.42 -42.09 -10.23
CA ASP A 843 -14.03 -42.62 -11.46
C ASP A 843 -15.55 -42.76 -11.29
N GLU A 844 -16.02 -43.20 -10.12
CA GLU A 844 -17.44 -43.28 -9.80
C GLU A 844 -18.10 -41.90 -9.76
N LEU A 845 -17.43 -40.90 -9.18
CA LEU A 845 -17.92 -39.53 -9.16
C LEU A 845 -18.14 -38.96 -10.57
N ARG A 846 -17.25 -39.29 -11.52
CA ARG A 846 -17.33 -38.81 -12.92
C ARG A 846 -18.48 -39.42 -13.71
N ILE A 847 -18.90 -40.63 -13.34
CA ILE A 847 -19.89 -41.43 -14.07
C ILE A 847 -21.25 -41.41 -13.35
N CYS A 848 -21.31 -40.82 -12.15
CA CYS A 848 -22.52 -40.71 -11.34
C CYS A 848 -23.66 -40.04 -12.15
N PRO A 849 -24.81 -40.72 -12.33
CA PRO A 849 -25.96 -40.15 -13.04
C PRO A 849 -26.52 -38.91 -12.34
N GLU A 850 -27.00 -37.93 -13.10
CA GLU A 850 -27.64 -36.72 -12.55
C GLU A 850 -28.75 -37.09 -11.55
N GLY A 851 -28.66 -36.55 -10.32
CA GLY A 851 -29.69 -36.69 -9.27
C GLY A 851 -29.53 -37.86 -8.29
N HIS A 852 -28.41 -38.60 -8.32
CA HIS A 852 -28.19 -39.79 -7.48
C HIS A 852 -26.96 -39.75 -6.53
N GLY A 853 -26.30 -38.59 -6.40
CA GLY A 853 -25.12 -38.37 -5.55
C GLY A 853 -25.40 -37.65 -4.24
#